data_AF-A0A8H5BS21-F1
#
_entry.id   AF-A0A8H5BS21-F1
#
_cell.length_a   1.000
_cell.length_b   1.000
_cell.length_c   1.000
_cell.angle_alpha   90.00
_cell.angle_beta   90.00
_cell.angle_gamma   90.00
#
_symmetry.space_group_name_H-M   'P 1'
#
loop_
_entity.id
_entity.type
_entity.pdbx_description
1 polymer ?
#
loop_
_entity_poly.entity_id
_entity_poly.type
_entity_poly.pdbx_seq_one_letter_code
_entity_poly.pdbx_strand_id
1 'polypeptide(L)'
;MNFPHSHLFVSSLVVEHNAVKNILFRAATIILDYVILRVFAFIAFQCRDYTSFLIFAEDIVQKTLFVVSRGFRRQALLVATFAVFMTAVGFYDTLLWGLDDPGFVLRRRVVDGETLAPQMVESPAYINYISANLTHPSTENNLNTTFNANLYTPGLNFTLPGIFGEGLVEVAPPLHPLSLHENGTARIWLDDDGFAVGLDPNFMWAGDMIFQNSTTSGRCYPSNPLGEEVTQTWRCTVPDADGAALFSNIHGQILMWWDEDHSEYLMPQRIDNPWKSLGMGGGTAMMKQVFTVTKGHRRHTFLSTVIKATMLSFRPNILDDAEITDFMRRTWSNGTATPALKTLTDFILYAKGNDTGTTFGSFTQWNTSLGSTSTELINVRDGGNDTLYTALRFSTTNITLIRSEVLYNAPTPLEPCPGLTCRNLATGGVVRSTNCKSTTPSKVEGSTLFLGQVDTSAVTIINDFLGDGTSNLSSVALTDSGVSWLNANEKQMDQLLISRAVLLGGSRGVVKVFIEYTVPAISVLQLVLCVLPIALAILAHFLTRREVMSYFKGSFLAAVLATTHVSTSYSCEKLGYIHSMPEISLQRDGRHVILGTPGGGTIAHTTLEPRGLVYEPLMPAKDEQLEMLGVHHQQL
;
A
#
# COMPACT_ATOMS: atom_id res chain seq x y z
N MET A 1 19.48 -26.06 21.68
CA MET A 1 18.35 -25.54 20.87
C MET A 1 18.34 -24.03 21.04
N ASN A 2 18.93 -23.30 20.08
CA ASN A 2 18.88 -21.84 20.09
C ASN A 2 17.56 -21.42 19.44
N PHE A 3 16.55 -21.12 20.26
CA PHE A 3 15.36 -20.41 19.78
C PHE A 3 15.78 -18.98 19.45
N PRO A 4 15.55 -18.47 18.23
CA PRO A 4 15.87 -17.08 17.90
C PRO A 4 15.01 -16.18 18.80
N HIS A 5 15.66 -15.36 19.64
CA HIS A 5 15.00 -14.46 20.59
C HIS A 5 13.99 -13.50 19.93
N SER A 6 14.05 -13.29 18.62
CA SER A 6 13.15 -12.41 17.86
C SER A 6 11.70 -12.91 17.78
N HIS A 7 11.44 -14.23 17.76
CA HIS A 7 10.09 -14.74 17.52
C HIS A 7 9.18 -14.72 18.76
N LEU A 8 9.74 -14.59 19.96
CA LEU A 8 8.95 -14.60 21.20
C LEU A 8 8.28 -13.25 21.49
N PHE A 9 8.97 -12.16 21.16
CA PHE A 9 8.49 -10.79 21.43
C PHE A 9 7.65 -10.22 20.30
N VAL A 10 7.93 -10.61 19.05
CA VAL A 10 7.19 -10.11 17.89
C VAL A 10 5.76 -10.64 17.90
N SER A 11 4.78 -9.73 17.87
CA SER A 11 3.38 -10.11 17.72
C SER A 11 3.10 -10.66 16.33
N SER A 12 2.68 -11.92 16.27
CA SER A 12 2.44 -12.63 15.02
C SER A 12 1.04 -13.23 14.92
N LEU A 13 0.37 -13.42 16.06
CA LEU A 13 -0.96 -14.03 16.12
C LEU A 13 -2.02 -12.94 16.05
N VAL A 14 -2.83 -12.96 14.99
CA VAL A 14 -3.83 -11.92 14.75
C VAL A 14 -4.99 -12.06 15.72
N VAL A 15 -5.36 -10.94 16.32
CA VAL A 15 -6.52 -10.80 17.19
C VAL A 15 -7.34 -9.66 16.60
N GLU A 16 -8.43 -10.01 15.91
CA GLU A 16 -9.18 -9.08 15.05
C GLU A 16 -9.58 -7.77 15.76
N HIS A 17 -9.79 -7.82 17.08
CA HIS A 17 -10.14 -6.66 17.89
C HIS A 17 -9.31 -6.54 19.17
N ASN A 18 -8.90 -5.31 19.50
CA ASN A 18 -8.28 -4.96 20.79
C ASN A 18 -9.15 -5.36 21.99
N ALA A 19 -10.48 -5.41 21.82
CA ALA A 19 -11.40 -5.87 22.85
C ALA A 19 -11.13 -7.31 23.29
N VAL A 20 -10.84 -8.21 22.34
CA VAL A 20 -10.53 -9.62 22.64
C VAL A 20 -9.21 -9.71 23.42
N LYS A 21 -8.20 -8.93 23.02
CA LYS A 21 -6.92 -8.83 23.74
C LYS A 21 -7.12 -8.35 25.18
N ASN A 22 -7.95 -7.32 25.37
CA ASN A 22 -8.27 -6.81 26.71
C ASN A 22 -8.98 -7.86 27.58
N ILE A 23 -9.96 -8.59 27.02
CA ILE A 23 -10.67 -9.66 27.74
C ILE A 23 -9.69 -10.76 28.18
N LEU A 24 -8.79 -11.20 27.29
CA LEU A 24 -7.79 -12.22 27.61
C LEU A 24 -6.85 -11.78 28.73
N PHE A 25 -6.34 -10.55 28.64
CA PHE A 25 -5.40 -10.00 29.64
C PHE A 25 -6.07 -9.81 31.00
N ARG A 26 -7.33 -9.35 30.99
CA ARG A 26 -8.11 -9.20 32.22
C ARG A 26 -8.45 -10.54 32.86
N ALA A 27 -8.82 -11.55 32.05
CA ALA A 27 -9.07 -12.90 32.54
C ALA A 27 -7.81 -13.50 33.18
N ALA A 28 -6.65 -13.36 32.54
CA ALA A 28 -5.37 -13.82 33.09
C ALA A 28 -5.05 -13.15 34.44
N THR A 29 -5.33 -11.85 34.56
CA THR A 29 -5.14 -11.07 35.79
C THR A 29 -6.04 -11.57 36.93
N ILE A 30 -7.34 -11.78 36.67
CA ILE A 30 -8.29 -12.28 37.67
C ILE A 30 -7.89 -13.68 38.14
N ILE A 31 -7.43 -14.54 37.24
CA ILE A 31 -6.97 -15.89 37.60
C ILE A 31 -5.70 -15.80 38.46
N LEU A 32 -4.76 -14.93 38.11
CA LEU A 32 -3.53 -14.74 38.88
C LEU A 32 -3.81 -14.19 40.29
N ASP A 33 -4.79 -13.30 40.41
CA ASP A 33 -5.27 -12.74 41.68
C ASP A 33 -5.78 -13.87 42.60
N TYR A 34 -6.64 -14.74 42.05
CA TYR A 34 -7.11 -15.93 42.74
C TYR A 34 -5.97 -16.85 43.19
N VAL A 35 -4.96 -17.08 42.34
CA VAL A 35 -3.79 -17.90 42.67
C VAL A 35 -3.04 -17.33 43.87
N ILE A 36 -2.74 -16.03 43.86
CA ILE A 36 -1.97 -15.38 44.91
C ILE A 36 -2.74 -15.44 46.23
N LEU A 37 -4.03 -15.10 46.23
CA LEU A 37 -4.88 -15.25 47.41
C LEU A 37 -4.83 -16.67 47.97
N ARG A 38 -4.99 -17.68 47.11
CA ARG A 38 -4.98 -19.10 47.51
C ARG A 38 -3.64 -19.55 48.09
N VAL A 39 -2.54 -19.20 47.45
CA VAL A 39 -1.18 -19.58 47.88
C VAL A 39 -0.84 -18.92 49.21
N PHE A 40 -1.11 -17.63 49.36
CA PHE A 40 -0.83 -16.93 50.62
C PHE A 40 -1.75 -17.39 51.76
N ALA A 41 -3.01 -17.69 51.48
CA ALA A 41 -3.90 -18.31 52.47
C ALA A 41 -3.36 -19.67 52.94
N PHE A 42 -2.84 -20.48 52.02
CA PHE A 42 -2.21 -21.76 52.33
C PHE A 42 -0.94 -21.61 53.19
N ILE A 43 -0.08 -20.65 52.86
CA ILE A 43 1.13 -20.35 53.66
C ILE A 43 0.73 -19.87 55.06
N ALA A 44 -0.27 -18.97 55.18
CA ALA A 44 -0.76 -18.49 56.47
C ALA A 44 -1.29 -19.63 57.34
N PHE A 45 -2.01 -20.58 56.74
CA PHE A 45 -2.48 -21.79 57.42
C PHE A 45 -1.33 -22.69 57.90
N GLN A 46 -0.35 -22.96 57.03
CA GLN A 46 0.84 -23.73 57.41
C GLN A 46 1.65 -23.06 58.53
N CYS A 47 1.69 -21.72 58.55
CA CYS A 47 2.33 -20.95 59.61
C CYS A 47 1.47 -20.85 60.89
N ARG A 48 0.21 -21.33 60.88
CA ARG A 48 -0.79 -21.16 61.96
C ARG A 48 -1.08 -19.68 62.29
N ASP A 49 -0.94 -18.79 61.31
CA ASP A 49 -1.06 -17.34 61.46
C ASP A 49 -2.45 -16.85 60.98
N TYR A 50 -3.49 -17.16 61.77
CA TYR A 50 -4.89 -16.81 61.44
C TYR A 50 -5.12 -15.30 61.32
N THR A 51 -4.43 -14.50 62.14
CA THR A 51 -4.55 -13.03 62.11
C THR A 51 -4.07 -12.46 60.79
N SER A 52 -2.96 -12.94 60.25
CA SER A 52 -2.47 -12.51 58.93
C SER A 52 -3.43 -12.87 57.80
N PHE A 53 -4.08 -14.04 57.87
CA PHE A 53 -5.10 -14.45 56.91
C PHE A 53 -6.31 -13.50 56.91
N LEU A 54 -6.80 -13.08 58.07
CA LEU A 54 -7.89 -12.10 58.15
C LEU A 54 -7.50 -10.76 57.52
N ILE A 55 -6.28 -10.30 57.79
CA ILE A 55 -5.76 -9.04 57.25
C ILE A 55 -5.61 -9.07 55.71
N PHE A 56 -5.56 -10.24 55.07
CA PHE A 56 -5.56 -10.32 53.61
C PHE A 56 -6.85 -9.78 52.96
N ALA A 57 -7.99 -9.93 53.64
CA ALA A 57 -9.28 -9.45 53.16
C ALA A 57 -9.47 -7.94 53.33
N GLU A 58 -8.64 -7.31 54.16
CA GLU A 58 -8.74 -5.89 54.50
C GLU A 58 -8.15 -4.99 53.40
N ASP A 59 -8.39 -3.69 53.51
CA ASP A 59 -7.85 -2.70 52.59
C ASP A 59 -6.32 -2.52 52.73
N ILE A 60 -5.71 -1.81 51.77
CA ILE A 60 -4.26 -1.60 51.77
C ILE A 60 -3.78 -0.74 52.94
N VAL A 61 -4.62 0.17 53.43
CA VAL A 61 -4.31 1.03 54.58
C VAL A 61 -4.23 0.20 55.87
N GLN A 62 -5.18 -0.70 56.08
CA GLN A 62 -5.17 -1.59 57.25
C GLN A 62 -4.04 -2.62 57.17
N LYS A 63 -3.71 -3.12 55.98
CA LYS A 63 -2.51 -3.96 55.76
C LYS A 63 -1.23 -3.23 56.13
N THR A 64 -1.07 -1.97 55.72
CA THR A 64 0.14 -1.19 56.02
C THR A 64 0.24 -0.82 57.50
N LEU A 65 -0.85 -0.41 58.13
CA LEU A 65 -0.90 -0.17 59.58
C LEU A 65 -0.59 -1.45 60.39
N PHE A 66 -1.07 -2.61 59.94
CA PHE A 66 -0.74 -3.90 60.56
C PHE A 66 0.76 -4.20 60.48
N VAL A 67 1.40 -3.95 59.33
CA VAL A 67 2.85 -4.15 59.15
C VAL A 67 3.66 -3.20 60.04
N VAL A 68 3.29 -1.92 60.08
CA VAL A 68 3.99 -0.89 60.89
C VAL A 68 3.85 -1.18 62.39
N SER A 69 2.65 -1.55 62.85
CA SER A 69 2.39 -1.81 64.28
C SER A 69 3.07 -3.07 64.82
N ARG A 70 3.28 -4.10 63.98
CA ARG A 70 3.87 -5.39 64.39
C ARG A 70 5.39 -5.45 64.22
N GLY A 71 6.01 -4.51 63.52
CA GLY A 71 7.44 -4.53 63.14
C GLY A 71 7.79 -5.71 62.22
N PHE A 72 9.07 -5.91 61.86
CA PHE A 72 9.54 -6.99 60.96
C PHE A 72 9.44 -8.42 61.54
N ARG A 73 8.28 -8.78 62.11
CA ARG A 73 7.95 -10.13 62.57
C ARG A 73 7.39 -10.96 61.41
N ARG A 74 7.45 -12.28 61.52
CA ARG A 74 6.99 -13.26 60.50
C ARG A 74 5.59 -12.95 59.95
N GLN A 75 4.64 -12.62 60.83
CA GLN A 75 3.25 -12.27 60.46
C GLN A 75 3.13 -10.98 59.64
N ALA A 76 3.93 -9.97 59.98
CA ALA A 76 3.97 -8.70 59.26
C ALA A 76 4.67 -8.87 57.90
N LEU A 77 5.74 -9.67 57.84
CA LEU A 77 6.43 -10.00 56.58
C LEU A 77 5.49 -10.72 55.61
N LEU A 78 4.67 -11.65 56.11
CA LEU A 78 3.68 -12.38 55.31
C LEU A 78 2.58 -11.45 54.75
N VAL A 79 2.09 -10.50 55.55
CA VAL A 79 1.12 -9.49 55.08
C VAL A 79 1.75 -8.50 54.10
N ALA A 80 2.99 -8.05 54.36
CA ALA A 80 3.71 -7.15 53.48
C ALA A 80 3.99 -7.79 52.11
N THR A 81 4.46 -9.03 52.09
CA THR A 81 4.69 -9.78 50.84
C THR A 81 3.40 -10.01 50.08
N PHE A 82 2.32 -10.43 50.75
CA PHE A 82 0.99 -10.54 50.13
C PHE A 82 0.55 -9.21 49.49
N ALA A 83 0.68 -8.09 50.21
CA ALA A 83 0.31 -6.78 49.70
C ALA A 83 1.09 -6.42 48.42
N VAL A 84 2.40 -6.64 48.39
CA VAL A 84 3.25 -6.40 47.21
C VAL A 84 2.81 -7.26 46.03
N PHE A 85 2.60 -8.56 46.23
CA PHE A 85 2.17 -9.46 45.16
C PHE A 85 0.79 -9.10 44.62
N MET A 86 -0.17 -8.79 45.48
CA MET A 86 -1.51 -8.35 45.07
C MET A 86 -1.47 -7.05 44.28
N THR A 87 -0.66 -6.08 44.70
CA THR A 87 -0.45 -4.84 43.93
C THR A 87 0.18 -5.14 42.57
N ALA A 88 1.19 -6.01 42.51
CA ALA A 88 1.82 -6.40 41.24
C ALA A 88 0.85 -7.09 40.28
N VAL A 89 -0.06 -7.95 40.79
CA VAL A 89 -1.13 -8.56 39.97
C VAL A 89 -2.09 -7.52 39.44
N GLY A 90 -2.42 -6.49 40.23
CA GLY A 90 -3.26 -5.39 39.78
C GLY A 90 -2.74 -4.67 38.52
N PHE A 91 -1.43 -4.77 38.23
CA PHE A 91 -0.78 -4.22 37.03
C PHE A 91 -0.47 -5.28 35.95
N TYR A 92 -0.89 -6.53 36.13
CA TYR A 92 -0.53 -7.62 35.23
C TYR A 92 -1.08 -7.43 33.81
N ASP A 93 -2.34 -7.01 33.67
CA ASP A 93 -2.93 -6.66 32.38
C ASP A 93 -2.15 -5.55 31.66
N THR A 94 -1.72 -4.55 32.42
CA THR A 94 -0.96 -3.40 31.93
C THR A 94 0.45 -3.83 31.49
N LEU A 95 1.08 -4.77 32.20
CA LEU A 95 2.35 -5.35 31.80
C LEU A 95 2.24 -6.17 30.51
N LEU A 96 1.13 -6.90 30.32
CA LEU A 96 0.87 -7.62 29.07
C LEU A 96 0.72 -6.66 27.88
N TRP A 97 0.07 -5.50 28.09
CA TRP A 97 0.03 -4.42 27.12
C TRP A 97 1.41 -3.77 26.89
N GLY A 98 2.23 -3.62 27.92
CA GLY A 98 3.57 -3.03 27.82
C GLY A 98 4.61 -3.91 27.10
N LEU A 99 4.36 -5.22 26.98
CA LEU A 99 5.22 -6.18 26.27
C LEU A 99 4.91 -6.28 24.76
N ASP A 100 4.11 -5.35 24.23
CA ASP A 100 3.54 -5.40 22.89
C ASP A 100 4.42 -4.68 21.86
N ASP A 101 5.30 -5.39 21.15
CA ASP A 101 6.13 -4.79 20.08
C ASP A 101 6.39 -5.75 18.89
N PRO A 102 5.87 -5.46 17.68
CA PRO A 102 4.86 -4.47 17.34
C PRO A 102 3.47 -4.99 17.68
N GLY A 103 2.64 -4.23 18.40
CA GLY A 103 1.28 -4.65 18.78
C GLY A 103 0.27 -4.87 17.65
N PHE A 104 0.70 -4.61 16.41
CA PHE A 104 -0.11 -4.71 15.21
C PHE A 104 0.69 -5.37 14.10
N VAL A 105 -0.02 -6.08 13.23
CA VAL A 105 0.53 -6.65 12.00
C VAL A 105 -0.14 -5.96 10.82
N LEU A 106 0.67 -5.54 9.84
CA LEU A 106 0.18 -5.04 8.56
C LEU A 106 -0.38 -6.22 7.76
N ARG A 107 -1.64 -6.11 7.36
CA ARG A 107 -2.27 -7.01 6.41
C ARG A 107 -2.60 -6.28 5.13
N ARG A 108 -2.56 -7.02 4.03
CA ARG A 108 -2.94 -6.55 2.71
C ARG A 108 -4.25 -7.19 2.29
N ARG A 109 -5.16 -6.39 1.76
CA ARG A 109 -6.39 -6.85 1.11
C ARG A 109 -6.46 -6.27 -0.30
N VAL A 110 -6.97 -7.08 -1.22
CA VAL A 110 -7.29 -6.63 -2.57
C VAL A 110 -8.75 -6.16 -2.61
N VAL A 111 -8.98 -4.97 -3.13
CA VAL A 111 -10.33 -4.42 -3.35
C VAL A 111 -10.46 -3.89 -4.77
N ASP A 112 -11.70 -3.67 -5.20
CA ASP A 112 -11.99 -3.01 -6.48
C ASP A 112 -11.88 -1.50 -6.33
N GLY A 113 -11.35 -0.82 -7.34
CA GLY A 113 -11.16 0.63 -7.34
C GLY A 113 -12.46 1.41 -7.10
N GLU A 114 -13.59 0.86 -7.53
CA GLU A 114 -14.93 1.41 -7.29
C GLU A 114 -15.27 1.51 -5.79
N THR A 115 -14.84 0.55 -4.97
CA THR A 115 -15.09 0.58 -3.52
C THR A 115 -14.39 1.75 -2.82
N LEU A 116 -13.33 2.29 -3.44
CA LEU A 116 -12.56 3.41 -2.94
C LEU A 116 -12.90 4.74 -3.61
N ALA A 117 -13.87 4.76 -4.54
CA ALA A 117 -14.29 5.98 -5.23
C ALA A 117 -14.62 7.16 -4.29
N PRO A 118 -15.27 6.98 -3.11
CA PRO A 118 -15.55 8.08 -2.20
C PRO A 118 -14.32 8.69 -1.53
N GLN A 119 -13.19 7.98 -1.52
CA GLN A 119 -11.93 8.43 -0.94
C GLN A 119 -10.97 9.01 -1.98
N MET A 120 -11.36 9.05 -3.25
CA MET A 120 -10.55 9.65 -4.31
C MET A 120 -10.49 11.16 -4.14
N VAL A 121 -9.35 11.75 -4.50
CA VAL A 121 -9.21 13.21 -4.55
C VAL A 121 -10.11 13.76 -5.66
N GLU A 122 -10.75 14.91 -5.44
CA GLU A 122 -11.67 15.53 -6.41
C GLU A 122 -10.96 15.92 -7.72
N SER A 123 -9.71 16.36 -7.62
CA SER A 123 -8.84 16.70 -8.75
C SER A 123 -7.51 15.93 -8.64
N PRO A 124 -7.49 14.64 -9.00
CA PRO A 124 -6.29 13.84 -8.90
C PRO A 124 -5.25 14.35 -9.91
N ALA A 125 -3.98 14.28 -9.55
CA ALA A 125 -2.91 14.53 -10.51
C ALA A 125 -3.02 13.50 -11.64
N TYR A 126 -2.84 13.90 -12.89
CA TYR A 126 -2.87 12.96 -14.01
C TYR A 126 -1.55 12.94 -14.77
N ILE A 127 -0.70 13.95 -14.61
CA ILE A 127 0.64 14.03 -15.19
C ILE A 127 1.66 13.68 -14.10
N ASN A 128 2.49 12.68 -14.37
CA ASN A 128 3.62 12.30 -13.54
C ASN A 128 4.94 12.52 -14.29
N TYR A 129 5.95 13.01 -13.57
CA TYR A 129 7.30 13.17 -14.10
C TYR A 129 8.23 12.17 -13.44
N ILE A 130 9.05 11.50 -14.26
CA ILE A 130 10.09 10.57 -13.82
C ILE A 130 11.42 11.19 -14.23
N SER A 131 12.11 11.81 -13.27
CA SER A 131 13.51 12.22 -13.39
C SER A 131 14.31 11.41 -12.37
N ALA A 132 15.16 10.49 -12.84
CA ALA A 132 16.06 9.74 -11.97
C ALA A 132 17.46 10.34 -12.08
N ASN A 133 18.08 10.65 -10.94
CA ASN A 133 19.46 11.09 -10.89
C ASN A 133 20.40 9.87 -10.88
N LEU A 134 21.27 9.76 -11.88
CA LEU A 134 22.22 8.66 -12.10
C LEU A 134 23.22 8.46 -10.93
N THR A 135 23.37 9.44 -10.04
CA THR A 135 24.37 9.38 -8.95
C THR A 135 23.93 8.63 -7.70
N HIS A 136 22.65 8.24 -7.60
CA HIS A 136 22.13 7.55 -6.41
C HIS A 136 21.37 6.25 -6.78
N PRO A 137 22.00 5.07 -6.59
CA PRO A 137 21.35 3.78 -6.82
C PRO A 137 20.23 3.46 -5.81
N SER A 138 20.13 4.21 -4.70
CA SER A 138 19.03 4.08 -3.72
C SER A 138 17.74 4.80 -4.13
N THR A 139 17.75 5.49 -5.28
CA THR A 139 16.59 6.09 -5.96
C THR A 139 16.32 5.36 -7.27
N GLU A 140 16.40 4.03 -7.26
CA GLU A 140 15.59 3.22 -8.18
C GLU A 140 14.13 3.64 -7.95
N ASN A 141 13.64 4.54 -8.81
CA ASN A 141 12.30 5.09 -8.74
C ASN A 141 11.31 3.97 -8.47
N ASN A 142 10.72 3.95 -7.27
CA ASN A 142 9.63 3.04 -6.98
C ASN A 142 8.47 3.50 -7.85
N LEU A 143 8.36 2.95 -9.07
CA LEU A 143 7.34 3.32 -10.06
C LEU A 143 5.97 3.33 -9.40
N ASN A 144 5.71 2.38 -8.50
CA ASN A 144 4.48 2.34 -7.73
C ASN A 144 4.26 3.63 -6.93
N THR A 145 5.25 4.20 -6.24
CA THR A 145 5.04 5.47 -5.51
C THR A 145 4.67 6.63 -6.43
N THR A 146 5.31 6.73 -7.60
CA THR A 146 5.01 7.77 -8.59
C THR A 146 3.61 7.59 -9.16
N PHE A 147 3.24 6.36 -9.54
CA PHE A 147 1.92 6.03 -10.07
C PHE A 147 0.82 5.95 -9.01
N ASN A 148 1.15 5.92 -7.71
CA ASN A 148 0.19 6.00 -6.61
C ASN A 148 -0.07 7.46 -6.18
N ALA A 149 0.85 8.38 -6.46
CA ALA A 149 0.77 9.74 -5.94
C ALA A 149 -0.57 10.42 -6.27
N ASN A 150 -1.17 11.08 -5.28
CA ASN A 150 -2.35 11.95 -5.44
C ASN A 150 -3.57 11.28 -6.12
N LEU A 151 -3.86 10.02 -5.80
CA LEU A 151 -5.09 9.33 -6.22
C LEU A 151 -6.20 9.36 -5.16
N TYR A 152 -5.82 9.17 -3.89
CA TYR A 152 -6.74 9.10 -2.76
C TYR A 152 -6.37 10.13 -1.69
N THR A 153 -7.34 10.43 -0.82
CA THR A 153 -7.16 11.33 0.31
C THR A 153 -6.10 10.81 1.30
N PRO A 154 -5.41 11.70 2.03
CA PRO A 154 -4.43 11.29 3.02
C PRO A 154 -5.03 10.37 4.08
N GLY A 155 -4.29 9.32 4.47
CA GLY A 155 -4.70 8.35 5.50
C GLY A 155 -5.05 6.95 4.98
N LEU A 156 -5.22 6.79 3.67
CA LEU A 156 -5.33 5.48 3.04
C LEU A 156 -3.93 4.96 2.67
N ASN A 157 -3.49 3.86 3.29
CA ASN A 157 -2.29 3.16 2.82
C ASN A 157 -2.68 2.19 1.71
N PHE A 158 -2.30 2.50 0.47
CA PHE A 158 -2.63 1.70 -0.69
C PHE A 158 -1.46 1.57 -1.66
N THR A 159 -1.56 0.59 -2.55
CA THR A 159 -0.65 0.42 -3.68
C THR A 159 -1.44 0.01 -4.91
N LEU A 160 -1.16 0.65 -6.05
CA LEU A 160 -1.68 0.25 -7.35
C LEU A 160 -0.79 -0.88 -7.90
N PRO A 161 -1.31 -2.11 -8.08
CA PRO A 161 -0.53 -3.24 -8.54
C PRO A 161 -0.38 -3.33 -10.06
N GLY A 162 -1.01 -2.42 -10.83
CA GLY A 162 -1.06 -2.52 -12.29
C GLY A 162 -2.05 -3.57 -12.81
N ILE A 163 -2.96 -4.07 -11.96
CA ILE A 163 -3.93 -5.11 -12.33
C ILE A 163 -5.24 -4.44 -12.70
N PHE A 164 -5.67 -4.66 -13.95
CA PHE A 164 -6.94 -4.20 -14.48
C PHE A 164 -7.59 -5.31 -15.31
N GLY A 165 -8.92 -5.31 -15.38
CA GLY A 165 -9.65 -6.18 -16.30
C GLY A 165 -9.44 -5.73 -17.74
N GLU A 166 -8.79 -6.58 -18.54
CA GLU A 166 -8.64 -6.38 -19.99
C GLU A 166 -10.04 -6.26 -20.61
N GLY A 167 -10.27 -5.16 -21.35
CA GLY A 167 -11.54 -4.93 -22.03
C GLY A 167 -11.55 -5.54 -23.43
N LEU A 168 -12.72 -5.56 -24.04
CA LEU A 168 -12.82 -5.91 -25.46
C LEU A 168 -12.31 -4.75 -26.31
N VAL A 169 -11.59 -5.08 -27.38
CA VAL A 169 -11.14 -4.11 -28.38
C VAL A 169 -12.07 -4.25 -29.59
N GLU A 170 -12.73 -3.15 -29.94
CA GLU A 170 -13.64 -3.10 -31.09
C GLU A 170 -13.14 -2.04 -32.07
N VAL A 171 -12.94 -2.49 -33.32
CA VAL A 171 -12.45 -1.69 -34.46
C VAL A 171 -13.39 -1.87 -35.65
N ALA A 172 -13.48 -0.84 -36.48
CA ALA A 172 -14.22 -0.84 -37.73
C ALA A 172 -13.29 -1.16 -38.91
N PRO A 173 -13.83 -1.65 -40.05
CA PRO A 173 -13.06 -1.80 -41.27
C PRO A 173 -12.57 -0.43 -41.78
N PRO A 174 -11.39 -0.35 -42.43
CA PRO A 174 -10.92 0.89 -43.04
C PRO A 174 -11.86 1.40 -44.14
N LEU A 175 -12.28 2.68 -44.05
CA LEU A 175 -13.05 3.33 -45.11
C LEU A 175 -12.18 3.71 -46.32
N HIS A 176 -10.91 4.00 -46.07
CA HIS A 176 -9.93 4.31 -47.11
C HIS A 176 -8.66 3.47 -46.91
N PRO A 177 -8.00 3.05 -48.00
CA PRO A 177 -6.69 2.42 -47.90
C PRO A 177 -5.65 3.40 -47.37
N LEU A 178 -4.54 2.87 -46.85
CA LEU A 178 -3.41 3.67 -46.40
C LEU A 178 -2.74 4.36 -47.60
N SER A 179 -3.16 5.59 -47.93
CA SER A 179 -2.65 6.41 -49.03
C SER A 179 -2.56 7.90 -48.66
N LEU A 180 -1.34 8.41 -48.46
CA LEU A 180 -1.11 9.81 -48.11
C LEU A 180 -1.35 10.79 -49.28
N HIS A 181 -1.61 10.29 -50.49
CA HIS A 181 -2.00 11.08 -51.66
C HIS A 181 -3.51 11.37 -51.71
N GLU A 182 -4.33 10.57 -51.00
CA GLU A 182 -5.80 10.58 -51.05
C GLU A 182 -6.43 10.78 -49.66
N ASN A 183 -5.82 11.60 -48.79
CA ASN A 183 -6.24 11.81 -47.39
C ASN A 183 -6.18 10.56 -46.47
N GLY A 184 -5.60 9.44 -46.90
CA GLY A 184 -5.44 8.22 -46.12
C GLY A 184 -4.17 8.23 -45.25
N THR A 185 -4.25 8.84 -44.07
CA THR A 185 -3.23 8.72 -43.01
C THR A 185 -3.40 7.41 -42.24
N ALA A 186 -2.35 6.93 -41.59
CA ALA A 186 -2.44 5.75 -40.72
C ALA A 186 -3.42 5.97 -39.55
N ARG A 187 -4.45 5.11 -39.48
CA ARG A 187 -5.63 5.27 -38.60
C ARG A 187 -6.12 3.94 -38.03
N ILE A 188 -6.61 3.98 -36.79
CA ILE A 188 -7.47 2.96 -36.19
C ILE A 188 -8.89 3.45 -36.38
N TRP A 189 -9.66 2.75 -37.20
CA TRP A 189 -11.06 3.06 -37.48
C TRP A 189 -11.94 2.51 -36.36
N LEU A 190 -12.89 3.32 -35.90
CA LEU A 190 -13.70 3.06 -34.71
C LEU A 190 -15.19 2.93 -35.03
N ASP A 191 -15.64 3.53 -36.13
CA ASP A 191 -16.98 3.35 -36.68
C ASP A 191 -16.97 3.44 -38.22
N ASP A 192 -18.14 3.20 -38.82
CA ASP A 192 -18.36 3.25 -40.27
C ASP A 192 -18.63 4.68 -40.79
N ASP A 193 -18.68 5.69 -39.91
CA ASP A 193 -18.94 7.10 -40.23
C ASP A 193 -17.63 7.93 -40.35
N GLY A 194 -16.48 7.29 -40.16
CA GLY A 194 -15.16 7.91 -40.26
C GLY A 194 -14.55 8.35 -38.92
N PHE A 195 -15.12 7.93 -37.79
CA PHE A 195 -14.50 8.12 -36.48
C PHE A 195 -13.22 7.29 -36.39
N ALA A 196 -12.10 7.95 -36.18
CA ALA A 196 -10.80 7.31 -36.15
C ALA A 196 -9.79 8.05 -35.27
N VAL A 197 -8.78 7.32 -34.83
CA VAL A 197 -7.60 7.89 -34.16
C VAL A 197 -6.37 7.50 -34.94
N GLY A 198 -5.44 8.43 -35.11
CA GLY A 198 -4.29 8.23 -35.99
C GLY A 198 -3.13 9.15 -35.71
N LEU A 199 -2.11 8.98 -36.54
CA LEU A 199 -0.83 9.67 -36.42
C LEU A 199 -0.88 11.02 -37.14
N ASP A 200 -0.14 12.00 -36.61
CA ASP A 200 0.09 13.26 -37.31
C ASP A 200 1.04 13.06 -38.49
N PRO A 201 0.64 13.31 -39.75
CA PRO A 201 1.56 13.25 -40.88
C PRO A 201 2.37 14.55 -41.06
N ASN A 202 1.98 15.64 -40.37
CA ASN A 202 2.54 16.96 -40.64
C ASN A 202 3.93 17.18 -40.04
N PHE A 203 4.36 16.38 -39.06
CA PHE A 203 5.73 16.50 -38.54
C PHE A 203 6.80 16.25 -39.60
N MET A 204 6.49 15.49 -40.66
CA MET A 204 7.44 15.05 -41.70
C MET A 204 7.85 16.15 -42.68
N TRP A 205 7.10 17.24 -42.76
CA TRP A 205 7.32 18.31 -43.73
C TRP A 205 7.01 19.68 -43.11
N ALA A 206 7.60 20.73 -43.68
CA ALA A 206 7.21 22.10 -43.44
C ALA A 206 6.45 22.60 -44.68
N GLY A 207 5.45 23.46 -44.47
CA GLY A 207 4.40 23.78 -45.46
C GLY A 207 4.86 23.93 -46.91
N ASP A 208 5.90 24.75 -47.15
CA ASP A 208 6.38 25.09 -48.50
C ASP A 208 7.60 24.28 -48.96
N MET A 209 7.92 23.15 -48.30
CA MET A 209 9.10 22.33 -48.64
C MET A 209 9.02 21.77 -50.07
N ILE A 210 9.87 22.29 -50.96
CA ILE A 210 10.11 21.76 -52.32
C ILE A 210 11.36 20.88 -52.28
N PHE A 211 11.17 19.57 -52.39
CA PHE A 211 12.27 18.60 -52.35
C PHE A 211 12.97 18.55 -53.71
N GLN A 212 14.29 18.75 -53.72
CA GLN A 212 15.08 18.95 -54.95
C GLN A 212 15.49 17.68 -55.71
N ASN A 213 14.93 16.50 -55.43
CA ASN A 213 15.42 15.27 -56.07
C ASN A 213 14.33 14.22 -56.39
N SER A 214 13.27 14.66 -57.06
CA SER A 214 12.55 13.78 -57.96
C SER A 214 12.47 14.48 -59.32
N THR A 215 12.61 13.74 -60.41
CA THR A 215 12.57 14.23 -61.81
C THR A 215 11.28 14.97 -62.19
N THR A 216 10.37 15.12 -61.23
CA THR A 216 9.23 16.03 -61.20
C THR A 216 9.32 16.84 -59.91
N SER A 217 9.31 18.16 -59.98
CA SER A 217 9.09 19.05 -58.83
C SER A 217 7.92 18.52 -57.97
N GLY A 218 8.22 17.86 -56.86
CA GLY A 218 7.25 17.03 -56.14
C GLY A 218 7.63 16.94 -54.67
N ARG A 219 6.67 17.20 -53.79
CA ARG A 219 6.82 17.17 -52.33
C ARG A 219 7.27 15.79 -51.85
N CYS A 220 7.86 15.71 -50.66
CA CYS A 220 8.20 14.46 -49.97
C CYS A 220 6.91 13.79 -49.52
N TYR A 221 6.32 13.02 -50.43
CA TYR A 221 5.20 12.16 -50.09
C TYR A 221 5.74 10.78 -49.73
N PRO A 222 5.33 10.20 -48.59
CA PRO A 222 5.59 8.81 -48.35
C PRO A 222 4.95 7.96 -49.44
N SER A 223 5.69 6.95 -49.87
CA SER A 223 5.29 5.99 -50.88
C SER A 223 5.12 4.62 -50.22
N ASN A 224 4.42 3.75 -50.95
CA ASN A 224 4.27 2.36 -50.58
C ASN A 224 5.10 1.50 -51.55
N PRO A 225 6.43 1.38 -51.32
CA PRO A 225 7.33 0.78 -52.28
C PRO A 225 7.07 -0.72 -52.53
N LEU A 226 6.35 -1.39 -51.62
CA LEU A 226 6.02 -2.82 -51.71
C LEU A 226 4.55 -3.10 -52.05
N GLY A 227 3.72 -2.06 -52.19
CA GLY A 227 2.28 -2.22 -52.38
C GLY A 227 1.55 -2.79 -51.16
N GLU A 228 2.17 -2.74 -49.98
CA GLU A 228 1.62 -3.25 -48.73
C GLU A 228 0.68 -2.22 -48.08
N GLU A 229 -0.62 -2.49 -47.99
CA GLU A 229 -1.61 -1.55 -47.41
C GLU A 229 -1.40 -1.23 -45.91
N VAL A 230 -0.36 -1.80 -45.29
CA VAL A 230 -0.03 -1.66 -43.87
C VAL A 230 1.15 -0.74 -43.61
N THR A 231 1.96 -0.40 -44.62
CA THR A 231 3.19 0.39 -44.42
C THR A 231 3.34 1.49 -45.46
N GLN A 232 3.74 2.67 -44.99
CA GLN A 232 4.15 3.80 -45.84
C GLN A 232 5.52 4.29 -45.41
N THR A 233 6.39 4.60 -46.35
CA THR A 233 7.77 5.03 -46.06
C THR A 233 8.12 6.29 -46.83
N TRP A 234 8.91 7.17 -46.22
CA TRP A 234 9.47 8.33 -46.91
C TRP A 234 10.98 8.38 -46.73
N ARG A 235 11.65 8.97 -47.70
CA ARG A 235 13.08 9.24 -47.67
C ARG A 235 13.38 10.44 -48.53
N CYS A 236 13.81 11.54 -47.92
CA CYS A 236 13.86 12.83 -48.57
C CYS A 236 15.04 13.68 -48.08
N THR A 237 15.60 14.49 -48.97
CA THR A 237 16.63 15.49 -48.65
C THR A 237 15.95 16.81 -48.28
N VAL A 238 16.28 17.34 -47.12
CA VAL A 238 15.68 18.57 -46.56
C VAL A 238 16.55 19.76 -46.95
N PRO A 239 16.00 20.78 -47.63
CA PRO A 239 16.71 22.04 -47.82
C PRO A 239 17.01 22.68 -46.47
N ASP A 240 18.23 23.15 -46.25
CA ASP A 240 18.63 23.75 -44.97
C ASP A 240 17.80 25.01 -44.60
N ALA A 241 17.22 25.69 -45.58
CA ALA A 241 16.30 26.82 -45.35
C ALA A 241 15.06 26.41 -44.54
N ASP A 242 14.62 25.15 -44.69
CA ASP A 242 13.44 24.60 -44.01
C ASP A 242 13.82 23.92 -42.68
N GLY A 243 15.11 23.80 -42.38
CA GLY A 243 15.60 23.07 -41.21
C GLY A 243 15.08 23.63 -39.88
N ALA A 244 15.01 24.96 -39.75
CA ALA A 244 14.45 25.59 -38.55
C ALA A 244 12.95 25.25 -38.35
N ALA A 245 12.18 25.26 -39.45
CA ALA A 245 10.76 24.93 -39.41
C ALA A 245 10.54 23.46 -39.06
N LEU A 246 11.27 22.54 -39.70
CA LEU A 246 11.17 21.11 -39.42
C LEU A 246 11.63 20.76 -37.99
N PHE A 247 12.68 21.41 -37.49
CA PHE A 247 13.12 21.23 -36.10
C PHE A 247 12.06 21.69 -35.09
N SER A 248 11.24 22.69 -35.44
CA SER A 248 10.15 23.17 -34.59
C SER A 248 8.89 22.28 -34.59
N ASN A 249 8.78 21.32 -35.51
CA ASN A 249 7.62 20.40 -35.54
C ASN A 249 7.56 19.55 -34.27
N ILE A 250 6.34 19.39 -33.73
CA ILE A 250 6.09 18.57 -32.55
C ILE A 250 5.88 17.13 -32.99
N HIS A 251 6.71 16.22 -32.49
CA HIS A 251 6.59 14.79 -32.77
C HIS A 251 5.57 14.12 -31.86
N GLY A 252 4.86 13.13 -32.39
CA GLY A 252 3.97 12.26 -31.64
C GLY A 252 2.60 12.84 -31.28
N GLN A 253 2.22 13.96 -31.89
CA GLN A 253 0.84 14.45 -31.79
C GLN A 253 -0.15 13.42 -32.34
N ILE A 254 -1.29 13.31 -31.67
CA ILE A 254 -2.37 12.41 -32.06
C ILE A 254 -3.41 13.22 -32.78
N LEU A 255 -3.82 12.71 -33.94
CA LEU A 255 -4.90 13.27 -34.73
C LEU A 255 -6.15 12.41 -34.51
N MET A 256 -7.27 13.05 -34.23
CA MET A 256 -8.57 12.41 -34.02
C MET A 256 -9.51 12.89 -35.12
N TRP A 257 -10.17 11.95 -35.78
CA TRP A 257 -11.20 12.21 -36.78
C TRP A 257 -12.54 11.90 -36.15
N TRP A 258 -13.47 12.85 -36.19
CA TRP A 258 -14.85 12.65 -35.73
C TRP A 258 -15.75 12.09 -36.84
N ASP A 259 -15.40 12.44 -38.07
CA ASP A 259 -15.92 11.95 -39.34
C ASP A 259 -14.84 12.16 -40.43
N GLU A 260 -15.16 11.89 -41.70
CA GLU A 260 -14.22 12.04 -42.82
C GLU A 260 -13.71 13.49 -43.02
N ASP A 261 -14.51 14.50 -42.65
CA ASP A 261 -14.24 15.92 -42.92
C ASP A 261 -13.62 16.65 -41.72
N HIS A 262 -13.86 16.17 -40.49
CA HIS A 262 -13.54 16.86 -39.25
C HIS A 262 -12.47 16.12 -38.45
N SER A 263 -11.25 16.64 -38.52
CA SER A 263 -10.13 16.16 -37.70
C SER A 263 -9.55 17.25 -36.80
N GLU A 264 -8.97 16.82 -35.69
CA GLU A 264 -8.31 17.71 -34.76
C GLU A 264 -7.29 17.00 -33.89
N TYR A 265 -6.29 17.75 -33.48
CA TYR A 265 -5.26 17.25 -32.58
C TYR A 265 -5.80 17.06 -31.16
N LEU A 266 -5.30 16.01 -30.51
CA LEU A 266 -5.38 15.84 -29.08
C LEU A 266 -4.49 16.89 -28.40
N MET A 267 -5.06 18.07 -28.19
CA MET A 267 -4.38 19.15 -27.48
C MET A 267 -4.89 19.24 -26.05
N PRO A 268 -4.02 19.03 -25.05
CA PRO A 268 -4.35 19.27 -23.65
C PRO A 268 -4.55 20.78 -23.41
N GLN A 269 -5.15 21.14 -22.27
CA GLN A 269 -5.30 22.55 -21.91
C GLN A 269 -3.94 23.23 -21.81
N ARG A 270 -3.88 24.53 -22.14
CA ARG A 270 -2.63 25.32 -22.14
C ARG A 270 -1.91 25.32 -20.79
N ILE A 271 -2.66 25.28 -19.69
CA ILE A 271 -2.12 25.31 -18.32
C ILE A 271 -1.33 24.05 -17.99
N ASP A 272 -1.80 22.90 -18.48
CA ASP A 272 -1.27 21.57 -18.18
C ASP A 272 -0.86 20.89 -19.48
N ASN A 273 -0.01 21.52 -20.30
CA ASN A 273 0.39 20.97 -21.60
C ASN A 273 1.63 20.05 -21.47
N PRO A 274 1.46 18.71 -21.37
CA PRO A 274 2.57 17.76 -21.32
C PRO A 274 3.48 17.83 -22.55
N TRP A 275 2.95 18.26 -23.70
CA TRP A 275 3.73 18.43 -24.93
C TRP A 275 4.68 19.62 -24.88
N LYS A 276 4.62 20.48 -23.86
CA LYS A 276 5.63 21.52 -23.67
C LYS A 276 7.01 20.91 -23.39
N SER A 277 7.08 19.79 -22.67
CA SER A 277 8.34 19.11 -22.33
C SER A 277 8.85 18.23 -23.48
N LEU A 278 7.95 17.64 -24.29
CA LEU A 278 8.30 16.91 -25.52
C LEU A 278 8.44 17.81 -26.77
N GLY A 279 8.04 19.08 -26.67
CA GLY A 279 7.79 19.98 -27.81
C GLY A 279 9.03 20.48 -28.54
N MET A 280 8.95 21.71 -29.03
CA MET A 280 9.97 22.35 -29.88
C MET A 280 11.34 22.36 -29.20
N GLY A 281 12.33 21.63 -29.76
CA GLY A 281 13.68 21.55 -29.21
C GLY A 281 14.32 20.17 -29.30
N GLY A 282 15.55 20.07 -28.79
CA GLY A 282 16.41 18.88 -28.91
C GLY A 282 16.63 18.06 -27.64
N GLY A 283 15.74 18.13 -26.63
CA GLY A 283 15.86 17.25 -25.47
C GLY A 283 15.49 15.80 -25.78
N THR A 284 16.19 14.84 -25.18
CA THR A 284 15.83 13.41 -25.21
C THR A 284 14.79 13.13 -24.11
N ALA A 285 13.62 12.63 -24.49
CA ALA A 285 12.51 12.39 -23.58
C ALA A 285 11.52 11.36 -24.12
N MET A 286 10.72 10.80 -23.22
CA MET A 286 9.63 9.90 -23.52
C MET A 286 8.35 10.38 -22.85
N MET A 287 7.23 10.24 -23.54
CA MET A 287 5.89 10.40 -22.97
C MET A 287 5.09 9.12 -23.20
N LYS A 288 4.47 8.62 -22.14
CA LYS A 288 3.35 7.68 -22.26
C LYS A 288 2.09 8.40 -21.83
N GLN A 289 1.03 8.30 -22.62
CA GLN A 289 -0.26 8.88 -22.29
C GLN A 289 -1.37 7.87 -22.55
N VAL A 290 -2.30 7.78 -21.60
CA VAL A 290 -3.55 7.05 -21.78
C VAL A 290 -4.66 8.08 -21.88
N PHE A 291 -5.39 8.01 -22.98
CA PHE A 291 -6.49 8.91 -23.27
C PHE A 291 -7.71 8.13 -23.75
N THR A 292 -8.88 8.73 -23.60
CA THR A 292 -10.13 8.18 -24.10
C THR A 292 -10.80 9.15 -25.06
N VAL A 293 -11.44 8.61 -26.08
CA VAL A 293 -12.25 9.35 -27.05
C VAL A 293 -13.64 8.73 -27.04
N THR A 294 -14.66 9.57 -26.86
CA THR A 294 -16.06 9.15 -26.72
C THR A 294 -16.92 9.85 -27.75
N LYS A 295 -17.60 9.07 -28.60
CA LYS A 295 -18.60 9.53 -29.59
C LYS A 295 -19.92 8.82 -29.29
N GLY A 296 -20.98 9.59 -29.02
CA GLY A 296 -22.26 9.03 -28.58
C GLY A 296 -22.11 8.16 -27.33
N HIS A 297 -22.57 6.91 -27.39
CA HIS A 297 -22.47 5.95 -26.26
C HIS A 297 -21.19 5.12 -26.30
N ARG A 298 -20.28 5.35 -27.25
CA ARG A 298 -19.10 4.52 -27.46
C ARG A 298 -17.85 5.25 -26.98
N ARG A 299 -17.10 4.62 -26.07
CA ARG A 299 -15.83 5.11 -25.53
C ARG A 299 -14.70 4.16 -25.87
N HIS A 300 -13.62 4.71 -26.40
CA HIS A 300 -12.40 3.98 -26.76
C HIS A 300 -11.23 4.52 -25.95
N THR A 301 -10.42 3.63 -25.39
CA THR A 301 -9.25 3.96 -24.56
C THR A 301 -7.98 3.55 -25.27
N PHE A 302 -7.04 4.47 -25.41
CA PHE A 302 -5.79 4.26 -26.11
C PHE A 302 -4.59 4.48 -25.19
N LEU A 303 -3.55 3.70 -25.40
CA LEU A 303 -2.21 3.97 -24.89
C LEU A 303 -1.38 4.52 -26.04
N SER A 304 -0.84 5.73 -25.88
CA SER A 304 0.15 6.30 -26.78
C SER A 304 1.50 6.40 -26.10
N THR A 305 2.54 5.98 -26.79
CA THR A 305 3.93 6.09 -26.37
C THR A 305 4.69 6.87 -27.42
N VAL A 306 5.35 7.95 -27.01
CA VAL A 306 6.21 8.77 -27.86
C VAL A 306 7.60 8.80 -27.23
N ILE A 307 8.62 8.43 -27.99
CA ILE A 307 10.03 8.58 -27.59
C ILE A 307 10.68 9.51 -28.61
N LYS A 308 11.37 10.54 -28.11
CA LYS A 308 12.20 11.43 -28.90
C LYS A 308 13.62 11.38 -28.34
N ALA A 309 14.58 10.99 -29.15
CA ALA A 309 16.00 11.10 -28.84
C ALA A 309 16.62 12.13 -29.78
N THR A 310 17.54 12.95 -29.29
CA THR A 310 18.19 13.97 -30.11
C THR A 310 19.65 14.08 -29.75
N MET A 311 20.48 14.35 -30.74
CA MET A 311 21.90 14.66 -30.59
C MET A 311 22.16 15.96 -31.34
N LEU A 312 22.89 16.89 -30.73
CA LEU A 312 23.08 18.25 -31.23
C LEU A 312 24.57 18.60 -31.30
N SER A 313 24.99 19.24 -32.38
CA SER A 313 26.34 19.80 -32.50
C SER A 313 26.28 21.23 -33.00
N PHE A 314 26.92 22.14 -32.24
CA PHE A 314 27.10 23.53 -32.64
C PHE A 314 28.34 23.67 -33.51
N ARG A 315 28.24 24.45 -34.59
CA ARG A 315 29.40 24.74 -35.43
C ARG A 315 30.50 25.46 -34.61
N PRO A 316 31.80 25.23 -34.90
CA PRO A 316 32.34 24.54 -36.08
C PRO A 316 32.38 23.00 -35.96
N ASN A 317 32.04 22.44 -34.79
CA ASN A 317 32.06 20.99 -34.60
C ASN A 317 30.93 20.33 -35.40
N ILE A 318 31.27 19.27 -36.12
CA ILE A 318 30.31 18.43 -36.84
C ILE A 318 30.13 17.15 -36.02
N LEU A 319 28.93 16.57 -36.06
CA LEU A 319 28.68 15.25 -35.46
C LEU A 319 29.67 14.23 -36.03
N ASP A 320 30.36 13.50 -35.16
CA ASP A 320 31.33 12.49 -35.60
C ASP A 320 30.63 11.26 -36.20
N ASP A 321 31.28 10.60 -37.17
CA ASP A 321 30.71 9.42 -37.84
C ASP A 321 30.50 8.26 -36.87
N ALA A 322 31.42 8.09 -35.91
CA ALA A 322 31.32 7.08 -34.87
C ALA A 322 30.13 7.36 -33.94
N GLU A 323 29.93 8.61 -33.55
CA GLU A 323 28.82 9.05 -32.68
C GLU A 323 27.46 8.90 -33.38
N ILE A 324 27.36 9.23 -34.69
CA ILE A 324 26.16 8.99 -35.49
C ILE A 324 25.84 7.49 -35.54
N THR A 325 26.85 6.67 -35.85
CA THR A 325 26.66 5.21 -35.95
C THR A 325 26.21 4.61 -34.63
N ASP A 326 26.82 5.04 -33.51
CA ASP A 326 26.45 4.55 -32.19
C ASP A 326 25.08 5.06 -31.75
N PHE A 327 24.73 6.32 -32.03
CA PHE A 327 23.39 6.87 -31.78
C PHE A 327 22.31 6.08 -32.52
N MET A 328 22.51 5.83 -33.82
CA MET A 328 21.59 5.03 -34.63
C MET A 328 21.44 3.61 -34.08
N ARG A 329 22.53 3.00 -33.61
CA ARG A 329 22.50 1.68 -32.96
C ARG A 329 21.68 1.69 -31.67
N ARG A 330 21.81 2.72 -30.82
CA ARG A 330 21.05 2.85 -29.56
C ARG A 330 19.55 3.02 -29.80
N THR A 331 19.17 3.69 -30.87
CA THR A 331 17.76 3.91 -31.24
C THR A 331 17.13 2.74 -31.99
N TRP A 332 17.94 1.81 -32.53
CA TRP A 332 17.46 0.66 -33.29
C TRP A 332 17.16 -0.54 -32.38
N SER A 333 16.09 -1.29 -32.68
CA SER A 333 15.57 -2.35 -31.80
C SER A 333 16.65 -3.35 -31.38
N ASN A 334 16.77 -3.54 -30.05
CA ASN A 334 17.73 -4.41 -29.37
C ASN A 334 19.22 -4.07 -29.54
N GLY A 335 19.59 -2.90 -30.10
CA GLY A 335 20.99 -2.47 -30.19
C GLY A 335 21.86 -3.32 -31.14
N THR A 336 21.24 -4.18 -31.96
CA THR A 336 21.92 -5.09 -32.88
C THR A 336 22.12 -4.47 -34.25
N ALA A 337 23.33 -4.61 -34.79
CA ALA A 337 23.67 -4.12 -36.13
C ALA A 337 23.01 -5.00 -37.20
N THR A 338 21.91 -4.52 -37.78
CA THR A 338 21.24 -5.18 -38.92
C THR A 338 21.68 -4.54 -40.25
N PRO A 339 21.57 -5.25 -41.39
CA PRO A 339 21.82 -4.66 -42.71
C PRO A 339 20.95 -3.42 -43.01
N ALA A 340 19.73 -3.41 -42.48
CA ALA A 340 18.81 -2.26 -42.59
C ALA A 340 19.35 -1.04 -41.84
N LEU A 341 19.79 -1.22 -40.59
CA LEU A 341 20.43 -0.16 -39.80
C LEU A 341 21.69 0.39 -40.48
N LYS A 342 22.50 -0.49 -41.09
CA LYS A 342 23.69 -0.05 -41.82
C LYS A 342 23.32 0.83 -43.01
N THR A 343 22.37 0.39 -43.85
CA THR A 343 21.89 1.16 -45.00
C THR A 343 21.37 2.55 -44.59
N LEU A 344 20.69 2.59 -43.44
CA LEU A 344 20.16 3.81 -42.85
C LEU A 344 21.25 4.77 -42.37
N THR A 345 22.23 4.22 -41.67
CA THR A 345 23.38 4.97 -41.16
C THR A 345 24.21 5.52 -42.32
N ASP A 346 24.49 4.70 -43.33
CA ASP A 346 25.22 5.11 -44.54
C ASP A 346 24.51 6.27 -45.26
N PHE A 347 23.17 6.30 -45.26
CA PHE A 347 22.41 7.41 -45.82
C PHE A 347 22.55 8.71 -45.03
N ILE A 348 22.53 8.65 -43.70
CA ILE A 348 22.74 9.83 -42.83
C ILE A 348 24.17 10.35 -43.00
N LEU A 349 25.15 9.45 -43.02
CA LEU A 349 26.57 9.81 -43.22
C LEU A 349 26.80 10.46 -44.58
N TYR A 350 26.14 9.94 -45.63
CA TYR A 350 26.16 10.57 -46.96
C TYR A 350 25.55 11.98 -46.95
N ALA A 351 24.39 12.17 -46.31
CA ALA A 351 23.75 13.48 -46.19
C ALA A 351 24.62 14.48 -45.41
N LYS A 352 25.24 14.03 -44.31
CA LYS A 352 26.23 14.79 -43.53
C LYS A 352 27.44 15.20 -44.37
N GLY A 353 28.01 14.26 -45.14
CA GLY A 353 29.18 14.51 -45.99
C GLY A 353 28.94 15.54 -47.09
N ASN A 354 27.69 15.65 -47.57
CA ASN A 354 27.27 16.66 -48.54
C ASN A 354 26.76 17.97 -47.92
N ASP A 355 26.79 18.09 -46.59
CA ASP A 355 26.24 19.22 -45.81
C ASP A 355 24.76 19.51 -46.16
N THR A 356 23.96 18.44 -46.28
CA THR A 356 22.52 18.53 -46.58
C THR A 356 21.69 17.86 -45.49
N GLY A 357 20.54 18.47 -45.15
CA GLY A 357 19.57 17.82 -44.29
C GLY A 357 18.89 16.61 -44.94
N THR A 358 18.37 15.69 -44.12
CA THR A 358 17.54 14.57 -44.59
C THR A 358 16.52 14.15 -43.55
N THR A 359 15.38 13.65 -44.02
CA THR A 359 14.35 12.98 -43.21
C THR A 359 13.98 11.66 -43.85
N PHE A 360 13.82 10.63 -43.03
CA PHE A 360 13.23 9.37 -43.45
C PHE A 360 12.42 8.78 -42.31
N GLY A 361 11.54 7.85 -42.66
CA GLY A 361 10.77 7.13 -41.68
C GLY A 361 9.71 6.25 -42.30
N SER A 362 8.87 5.71 -41.43
CA SER A 362 7.77 4.84 -41.80
C SER A 362 6.56 5.06 -40.91
N PHE A 363 5.38 4.92 -41.50
CA PHE A 363 4.14 4.63 -40.81
C PHE A 363 3.80 3.16 -40.97
N THR A 364 3.34 2.54 -39.90
CA THR A 364 2.85 1.17 -39.90
C THR A 364 1.48 1.15 -39.27
N GLN A 365 0.54 0.49 -39.92
CA GLN A 365 -0.84 0.34 -39.47
C GLN A 365 -1.16 -1.13 -39.28
N TRP A 366 -1.61 -1.46 -38.07
CA TRP A 366 -2.25 -2.72 -37.74
C TRP A 366 -3.71 -2.46 -37.33
N ASN A 367 -4.51 -3.51 -37.18
CA ASN A 367 -5.94 -3.36 -36.88
C ASN A 367 -6.19 -2.56 -35.58
N THR A 368 -5.38 -2.76 -34.54
CA THR A 368 -5.58 -2.15 -33.21
C THR A 368 -4.44 -1.24 -32.78
N SER A 369 -3.40 -1.08 -33.61
CA SER A 369 -2.23 -0.29 -33.27
C SER A 369 -1.64 0.42 -34.48
N LEU A 370 -0.96 1.53 -34.24
CA LEU A 370 -0.29 2.35 -35.23
C LEU A 370 1.11 2.68 -34.75
N GLY A 371 2.07 2.60 -35.65
CA GLY A 371 3.46 2.98 -35.43
C GLY A 371 3.88 4.10 -36.36
N SER A 372 4.66 5.04 -35.85
CA SER A 372 5.51 5.91 -36.64
C SER A 372 6.94 5.77 -36.14
N THR A 373 7.89 5.75 -37.06
CA THR A 373 9.30 5.92 -36.73
C THR A 373 9.89 6.90 -37.72
N SER A 374 10.61 7.90 -37.21
CA SER A 374 11.24 8.92 -38.03
C SER A 374 12.64 9.20 -37.54
N THR A 375 13.51 9.58 -38.47
CA THR A 375 14.85 10.04 -38.17
C THR A 375 15.18 11.19 -39.10
N GLU A 376 15.76 12.23 -38.51
CA GLU A 376 15.96 13.51 -39.17
C GLU A 376 17.37 14.00 -38.86
N LEU A 377 18.15 14.25 -39.91
CA LEU A 377 19.37 15.04 -39.83
C LEU A 377 19.03 16.44 -40.34
N ILE A 378 19.06 17.43 -39.46
CA ILE A 378 18.59 18.78 -39.74
C ILE A 378 19.72 19.77 -39.49
N ASN A 379 20.05 20.57 -40.51
CA ASN A 379 20.91 21.73 -40.39
C ASN A 379 20.03 22.97 -40.14
N VAL A 380 20.25 23.68 -39.04
CA VAL A 380 19.51 24.90 -38.69
C VAL A 380 20.39 26.12 -38.93
N ARG A 381 19.90 27.09 -39.72
CA ARG A 381 20.64 28.31 -40.11
C ARG A 381 20.12 29.56 -39.39
N ASP A 382 20.99 30.56 -39.19
CA ASP A 382 20.64 31.86 -38.57
C ASP A 382 20.27 32.93 -39.60
N GLY A 383 19.13 32.81 -40.28
CA GLY A 383 18.64 33.83 -41.22
C GLY A 383 19.54 34.20 -42.42
N GLY A 384 20.79 33.73 -42.45
CA GLY A 384 21.81 33.82 -43.48
C GLY A 384 22.27 32.42 -43.92
N ASN A 385 23.46 32.33 -44.52
CA ASN A 385 23.97 31.06 -45.05
C ASN A 385 24.71 30.18 -44.03
N ASP A 386 24.98 30.69 -42.83
CA ASP A 386 25.73 29.96 -41.81
C ASP A 386 24.81 29.03 -41.01
N THR A 387 25.20 27.76 -40.95
CA THR A 387 24.56 26.75 -40.09
C THR A 387 24.95 27.01 -38.63
N LEU A 388 23.97 27.22 -37.75
CA LEU A 388 24.18 27.39 -36.32
C LEU A 388 24.51 26.04 -35.66
N TYR A 389 23.66 25.05 -35.90
CA TYR A 389 23.79 23.72 -35.34
C TYR A 389 23.19 22.67 -36.27
N THR A 390 23.68 21.45 -36.12
CA THR A 390 23.14 20.25 -36.77
C THR A 390 22.52 19.36 -35.70
N ALA A 391 21.30 18.90 -35.95
CA ALA A 391 20.55 18.01 -35.08
C ALA A 391 20.34 16.66 -35.75
N LEU A 392 20.70 15.57 -35.08
CA LEU A 392 20.24 14.23 -35.42
C LEU A 392 19.12 13.85 -34.45
N ARG A 393 17.90 13.71 -34.94
CA ARG A 393 16.74 13.33 -34.13
C ARG A 393 16.20 11.98 -34.54
N PHE A 394 15.81 11.19 -33.55
CA PHE A 394 15.03 9.99 -33.73
C PHE A 394 13.72 10.15 -32.96
N SER A 395 12.62 9.73 -33.57
CA SER A 395 11.31 9.74 -32.93
C SER A 395 10.56 8.46 -33.25
N THR A 396 9.88 7.92 -32.26
CA THR A 396 8.94 6.81 -32.43
C THR A 396 7.65 7.13 -31.71
N THR A 397 6.52 6.84 -32.36
CA THR A 397 5.18 6.99 -31.79
C THR A 397 4.44 5.68 -31.99
N ASN A 398 3.90 5.13 -30.92
CA ASN A 398 3.05 3.94 -30.96
C ASN A 398 1.72 4.26 -30.28
N ILE A 399 0.60 4.07 -30.98
CA ILE A 399 -0.75 4.22 -30.46
C ILE A 399 -1.41 2.86 -30.51
N THR A 400 -1.90 2.36 -29.38
CA THR A 400 -2.61 1.07 -29.28
C THR A 400 -3.97 1.27 -28.64
N LEU A 401 -5.01 0.70 -29.25
CA LEU A 401 -6.35 0.61 -28.69
C LEU A 401 -6.36 -0.47 -27.60
N ILE A 402 -6.62 -0.07 -26.37
CA ILE A 402 -6.59 -0.93 -25.18
C ILE A 402 -7.96 -1.51 -24.87
N ARG A 403 -9.01 -0.71 -25.07
CA ARG A 403 -10.38 -1.08 -24.70
C ARG A 403 -11.41 -0.22 -25.42
N SER A 404 -12.53 -0.85 -25.75
CA SER A 404 -13.77 -0.22 -26.19
C SER A 404 -14.88 -0.57 -25.20
N GLU A 405 -15.75 0.38 -24.88
CA GLU A 405 -16.88 0.14 -24.00
C GLU A 405 -18.10 0.99 -24.36
N VAL A 406 -19.27 0.52 -23.92
CA VAL A 406 -20.54 1.20 -24.10
C VAL A 406 -20.91 1.91 -22.79
N LEU A 407 -21.09 3.22 -22.87
CA LEU A 407 -21.55 4.04 -21.77
C LEU A 407 -23.07 3.97 -21.65
N TYR A 408 -23.56 3.97 -20.41
CA TYR A 408 -25.01 4.03 -20.16
C TYR A 408 -25.61 5.37 -20.60
N ASN A 409 -24.89 6.47 -20.34
CA ASN A 409 -25.26 7.82 -20.78
C ASN A 409 -24.19 8.36 -21.73
N ALA A 410 -24.62 8.86 -22.89
CA ALA A 410 -23.75 9.66 -23.75
C ALA A 410 -23.32 10.95 -23.03
N PRO A 411 -22.08 11.44 -23.27
CA PRO A 411 -21.65 12.72 -22.73
C PRO A 411 -22.50 13.84 -23.31
N THR A 412 -22.74 14.88 -22.51
CA THR A 412 -23.40 16.10 -22.95
C THR A 412 -22.43 17.29 -22.82
N PRO A 413 -22.58 18.35 -23.63
CA PRO A 413 -21.74 19.53 -23.51
C PRO A 413 -21.80 20.09 -22.07
N LEU A 414 -20.66 20.43 -21.49
CA LEU A 414 -20.60 21.12 -20.20
C LEU A 414 -21.16 22.55 -20.32
N GLU A 415 -20.82 23.23 -21.42
CA GLU A 415 -21.28 24.58 -21.74
C GLU A 415 -21.96 24.61 -23.13
N PRO A 416 -22.97 25.48 -23.33
CA PRO A 416 -23.62 25.63 -24.63
C PRO A 416 -22.70 26.33 -25.64
N CYS A 417 -22.61 25.81 -26.86
CA CYS A 417 -21.83 26.38 -27.96
C CYS A 417 -22.72 26.73 -29.17
N PRO A 418 -23.58 27.77 -29.09
CA PRO A 418 -24.57 28.09 -30.12
C PRO A 418 -23.92 28.35 -31.49
N GLY A 419 -24.41 27.67 -32.53
CA GLY A 419 -23.95 27.83 -33.92
C GLY A 419 -22.54 27.29 -34.22
N LEU A 420 -21.89 26.62 -33.27
CA LEU A 420 -20.53 26.12 -33.39
C LEU A 420 -20.46 24.60 -33.15
N THR A 421 -19.40 24.01 -33.67
CA THR A 421 -19.02 22.63 -33.37
C THR A 421 -18.27 22.59 -32.05
N CYS A 422 -18.65 21.66 -31.16
CA CYS A 422 -18.09 21.59 -29.82
C CYS A 422 -17.78 20.18 -29.32
N ARG A 423 -16.86 20.11 -28.36
CA ARG A 423 -16.49 18.88 -27.65
C ARG A 423 -16.16 19.17 -26.19
N ASN A 424 -16.26 18.15 -25.35
CA ASN A 424 -15.76 18.21 -23.99
C ASN A 424 -14.28 17.86 -23.93
N LEU A 425 -13.54 18.59 -23.10
CA LEU A 425 -12.17 18.30 -22.71
C LEU A 425 -12.16 17.90 -21.24
N ALA A 426 -11.72 16.67 -21.00
CA ALA A 426 -11.49 16.10 -19.68
C ALA A 426 -10.01 15.80 -19.48
N THR A 427 -9.59 15.87 -18.22
CA THR A 427 -8.24 15.52 -17.80
C THR A 427 -8.32 14.81 -16.46
N GLY A 428 -7.62 13.69 -16.30
CA GLY A 428 -7.70 12.90 -15.08
C GLY A 428 -9.11 12.39 -14.77
N GLY A 429 -9.94 12.18 -15.80
CA GLY A 429 -11.32 11.71 -15.63
C GLY A 429 -12.35 12.79 -15.27
N VAL A 430 -11.92 14.06 -15.15
CA VAL A 430 -12.80 15.19 -14.81
C VAL A 430 -12.99 16.08 -16.03
N VAL A 431 -14.24 16.31 -16.44
CA VAL A 431 -14.58 17.27 -17.50
C VAL A 431 -14.35 18.68 -16.99
N ARG A 432 -13.44 19.42 -17.63
CA ARG A 432 -13.04 20.77 -17.17
C ARG A 432 -13.57 21.90 -18.04
N SER A 433 -13.83 21.64 -19.31
CA SER A 433 -14.24 22.68 -20.26
C SER A 433 -14.88 22.08 -21.50
N THR A 434 -15.72 22.86 -22.18
CA THR A 434 -16.16 22.59 -23.56
C THR A 434 -15.38 23.49 -24.51
N ASN A 435 -14.75 22.90 -25.53
CA ASN A 435 -14.06 23.65 -26.58
C ASN A 435 -15.04 23.90 -27.74
N CYS A 436 -15.48 25.15 -27.90
CA CYS A 436 -16.27 25.59 -29.05
C CYS A 436 -15.31 26.11 -30.14
N LYS A 437 -15.07 25.34 -31.21
CA LYS A 437 -14.14 25.75 -32.28
C LYS A 437 -14.91 26.23 -33.51
N SER A 438 -14.45 27.33 -34.10
CA SER A 438 -15.06 28.09 -35.22
C SER A 438 -14.66 27.62 -36.63
N THR A 439 -14.09 26.43 -36.81
CA THR A 439 -13.47 26.07 -38.10
C THR A 439 -14.47 25.63 -39.18
N THR A 440 -15.69 25.24 -38.81
CA THR A 440 -16.78 24.99 -39.74
C THR A 440 -18.09 25.42 -39.06
N PRO A 441 -18.81 26.44 -39.57
CA PRO A 441 -20.15 26.71 -39.08
C PRO A 441 -20.99 25.44 -39.27
N SER A 442 -21.83 25.11 -38.28
CA SER A 442 -22.80 24.03 -38.43
C SER A 442 -23.51 24.19 -39.79
N LYS A 443 -23.60 23.12 -40.58
CA LYS A 443 -24.27 23.13 -41.91
C LYS A 443 -25.74 23.59 -41.83
N VAL A 444 -26.30 23.69 -40.62
CA VAL A 444 -27.65 24.17 -40.33
C VAL A 444 -27.56 25.41 -39.43
N GLU A 445 -28.09 26.54 -39.90
CA GLU A 445 -28.21 27.76 -39.09
C GLU A 445 -28.92 27.47 -37.76
N GLY A 446 -28.29 27.83 -36.64
CA GLY A 446 -28.86 27.69 -35.30
C GLY A 446 -28.67 26.33 -34.63
N SER A 447 -28.09 25.32 -35.29
CA SER A 447 -27.79 24.03 -34.65
C SER A 447 -26.37 23.97 -34.09
N THR A 448 -26.20 23.32 -32.94
CA THR A 448 -24.89 23.05 -32.32
C THR A 448 -24.50 21.60 -32.60
N LEU A 449 -23.35 21.37 -33.25
CA LEU A 449 -22.86 20.01 -33.44
C LEU A 449 -21.94 19.62 -32.28
N PHE A 450 -22.44 18.77 -31.37
CA PHE A 450 -21.61 18.18 -30.32
C PHE A 450 -20.96 16.90 -30.83
N LEU A 451 -19.63 16.91 -30.92
CA LEU A 451 -18.85 15.80 -31.45
C LEU A 451 -18.68 14.67 -30.42
N GLY A 452 -18.41 15.04 -29.17
CA GLY A 452 -18.16 14.09 -28.10
C GLY A 452 -17.24 14.59 -27.02
N GLN A 453 -16.54 13.67 -26.36
CA GLN A 453 -15.65 13.95 -25.24
C GLN A 453 -14.28 13.30 -25.44
N VAL A 454 -13.25 14.06 -25.10
CA VAL A 454 -11.86 13.61 -25.08
C VAL A 454 -11.34 13.74 -23.66
N ASP A 455 -10.82 12.65 -23.09
CA ASP A 455 -10.20 12.66 -21.76
C ASP A 455 -8.74 12.24 -21.83
N THR A 456 -7.82 13.11 -21.39
CA THR A 456 -6.44 12.71 -21.13
C THR A 456 -6.34 12.20 -19.70
N SER A 457 -6.61 10.91 -19.50
CA SER A 457 -6.82 10.34 -18.17
C SER A 457 -5.52 10.19 -17.36
N ALA A 458 -4.40 9.84 -17.99
CA ALA A 458 -3.10 9.80 -17.31
C ALA A 458 -1.94 9.99 -18.30
N VAL A 459 -0.88 10.67 -17.85
CA VAL A 459 0.33 10.95 -18.62
C VAL A 459 1.55 10.73 -17.74
N THR A 460 2.60 10.15 -18.30
CA THR A 460 3.91 10.03 -17.68
C THR A 460 4.96 10.56 -18.64
N ILE A 461 5.81 11.46 -18.15
CA ILE A 461 6.93 12.04 -18.89
C ILE A 461 8.22 11.60 -18.22
N ILE A 462 9.13 11.04 -19.00
CA ILE A 462 10.48 10.67 -18.59
C ILE A 462 11.44 11.62 -19.31
N ASN A 463 12.17 12.42 -18.54
CA ASN A 463 13.17 13.36 -19.02
C ASN A 463 14.44 13.26 -18.17
N ASP A 464 15.56 13.74 -18.71
CA ASP A 464 16.89 13.81 -18.10
C ASP A 464 17.56 12.45 -17.79
N PHE A 465 16.77 11.42 -17.52
CA PHE A 465 17.23 10.06 -17.25
C PHE A 465 17.64 9.31 -18.52
N LEU A 466 16.91 9.53 -19.63
CA LEU A 466 17.22 8.90 -20.92
C LEU A 466 18.48 9.53 -21.55
N GLY A 467 18.72 10.81 -21.32
CA GLY A 467 19.85 11.59 -21.83
C GLY A 467 19.49 13.08 -21.85
N ASP A 468 20.48 13.94 -22.06
CA ASP A 468 20.25 15.40 -22.11
C ASP A 468 19.69 15.86 -23.46
N GLY A 469 19.98 15.10 -24.51
CA GLY A 469 19.67 15.40 -25.91
C GLY A 469 20.44 16.58 -26.53
N THR A 470 21.22 17.30 -25.72
CA THR A 470 21.92 18.53 -26.11
C THR A 470 23.39 18.32 -26.46
N SER A 471 23.94 17.16 -26.11
CA SER A 471 25.32 16.80 -26.42
C SER A 471 25.50 16.32 -27.86
N ASN A 472 26.75 16.42 -28.34
CA ASN A 472 27.21 15.82 -29.59
C ASN A 472 27.75 14.39 -29.39
N LEU A 473 27.82 13.91 -28.16
CA LEU A 473 28.20 12.54 -27.79
C LEU A 473 26.93 11.68 -27.63
N SER A 474 26.87 10.56 -28.36
CA SER A 474 25.74 9.63 -28.36
C SER A 474 25.43 9.14 -26.95
N SER A 475 26.47 8.86 -26.15
CA SER A 475 26.37 8.28 -24.81
C SER A 475 25.79 9.24 -23.78
N VAL A 476 25.81 10.55 -24.05
CA VAL A 476 25.23 11.60 -23.20
C VAL A 476 23.84 12.00 -23.71
N ALA A 477 23.71 12.11 -25.03
CA ALA A 477 22.45 12.37 -25.72
C ALA A 477 21.40 11.27 -25.47
N LEU A 478 21.83 10.01 -25.41
CA LEU A 478 21.02 8.84 -25.09
C LEU A 478 21.85 7.77 -24.33
N THR A 479 21.64 7.66 -23.03
CA THR A 479 22.44 6.79 -22.14
C THR A 479 22.06 5.31 -22.27
N ASP A 480 23.03 4.40 -22.22
CA ASP A 480 22.77 2.94 -22.24
C ASP A 480 21.98 2.49 -21.00
N SER A 481 22.26 3.09 -19.84
CA SER A 481 21.52 2.86 -18.60
C SER A 481 20.06 3.27 -18.72
N GLY A 482 19.79 4.41 -19.36
CA GLY A 482 18.43 4.90 -19.59
C GLY A 482 17.63 3.98 -20.50
N VAL A 483 18.22 3.57 -21.63
CA VAL A 483 17.59 2.65 -22.60
C VAL A 483 17.35 1.27 -21.98
N SER A 484 18.34 0.71 -21.28
CA SER A 484 18.21 -0.61 -20.65
C SER A 484 17.17 -0.62 -19.53
N TRP A 485 17.13 0.41 -18.69
CA TRP A 485 16.09 0.57 -17.68
C TRP A 485 14.70 0.71 -18.31
N LEU A 486 14.57 1.50 -19.38
CA LEU A 486 13.30 1.69 -20.08
C LEU A 486 12.77 0.34 -20.59
N ASN A 487 13.61 -0.43 -21.28
CA ASN A 487 13.25 -1.75 -21.79
C ASN A 487 12.87 -2.72 -20.66
N ALA A 488 13.53 -2.65 -19.50
CA ALA A 488 13.22 -3.51 -18.36
C ALA A 488 11.89 -3.15 -17.66
N ASN A 489 11.50 -1.87 -17.69
CA ASN A 489 10.35 -1.35 -16.92
C ASN A 489 9.14 -0.98 -17.77
N GLU A 490 9.25 -0.98 -19.10
CA GLU A 490 8.19 -0.53 -20.02
C GLU A 490 6.84 -1.18 -19.73
N LYS A 491 6.81 -2.51 -19.64
CA LYS A 491 5.57 -3.26 -19.39
C LYS A 491 4.93 -2.92 -18.05
N GLN A 492 5.75 -2.74 -17.00
CA GLN A 492 5.25 -2.35 -15.68
C GLN A 492 4.68 -0.94 -15.72
N MET A 493 5.33 0.00 -16.40
CA MET A 493 4.83 1.36 -16.58
C MET A 493 3.51 1.37 -17.34
N ASP A 494 3.37 0.58 -18.40
CA ASP A 494 2.10 0.47 -19.14
C ASP A 494 0.98 -0.03 -18.24
N GLN A 495 1.21 -1.08 -17.46
CA GLN A 495 0.22 -1.62 -16.53
C GLN A 495 -0.18 -0.62 -15.44
N LEU A 496 0.79 0.07 -14.84
CA LEU A 496 0.53 1.09 -13.83
C LEU A 496 -0.19 2.31 -14.41
N LEU A 497 0.21 2.77 -15.60
CA LEU A 497 -0.39 3.92 -16.26
C LEU A 497 -1.82 3.62 -16.73
N ILE A 498 -2.06 2.46 -17.33
CA ILE A 498 -3.40 2.03 -17.76
C ILE A 498 -4.32 1.86 -16.55
N SER A 499 -3.87 1.15 -15.51
CA SER A 499 -4.68 0.98 -14.29
C SER A 499 -5.02 2.32 -13.63
N ARG A 500 -4.07 3.27 -13.59
CA ARG A 500 -4.31 4.64 -13.14
C ARG A 500 -5.35 5.33 -14.01
N ALA A 501 -5.19 5.31 -15.33
CA ALA A 501 -6.11 5.97 -16.26
C ALA A 501 -7.54 5.41 -16.19
N VAL A 502 -7.68 4.08 -16.13
CA VAL A 502 -8.99 3.42 -16.01
C VAL A 502 -9.65 3.72 -14.66
N LEU A 503 -8.86 3.84 -13.58
CA LEU A 503 -9.35 4.27 -12.28
C LEU A 503 -9.85 5.73 -12.30
N LEU A 504 -9.18 6.61 -13.04
CA LEU A 504 -9.49 8.03 -13.11
C LEU A 504 -10.70 8.32 -14.02
N GLY A 505 -10.61 7.96 -15.30
CA GLY A 505 -11.60 8.28 -16.34
C GLY A 505 -12.43 7.10 -16.84
N GLY A 506 -12.02 5.87 -16.56
CA GLY A 506 -12.64 4.63 -17.07
C GLY A 506 -13.67 3.99 -16.13
N SER A 507 -13.86 2.68 -16.28
CA SER A 507 -14.66 1.86 -15.36
C SER A 507 -13.84 1.44 -14.14
N ARG A 508 -14.05 2.11 -13.00
CA ARG A 508 -13.25 1.92 -11.77
C ARG A 508 -13.31 0.50 -11.20
N GLY A 509 -14.44 -0.19 -11.38
CA GLY A 509 -14.67 -1.54 -10.85
C GLY A 509 -13.76 -2.60 -11.44
N VAL A 510 -13.14 -2.35 -12.61
CA VAL A 510 -12.23 -3.31 -13.24
C VAL A 510 -10.78 -3.22 -12.74
N VAL A 511 -10.43 -2.19 -11.96
CA VAL A 511 -9.08 -2.00 -11.43
C VAL A 511 -8.99 -2.60 -10.03
N LYS A 512 -7.94 -3.37 -9.76
CA LYS A 512 -7.68 -3.91 -8.41
C LYS A 512 -6.70 -3.00 -7.67
N VAL A 513 -6.98 -2.69 -6.41
CA VAL A 513 -6.13 -1.87 -5.54
C VAL A 513 -5.78 -2.67 -4.30
N PHE A 514 -4.51 -2.62 -3.89
CA PHE A 514 -4.06 -3.22 -2.64
C PHE A 514 -4.18 -2.20 -1.53
N ILE A 515 -4.94 -2.52 -0.48
CA ILE A 515 -5.02 -1.73 0.74
C ILE A 515 -4.23 -2.43 1.82
N GLU A 516 -3.40 -1.67 2.52
CA GLU A 516 -2.69 -2.11 3.70
C GLU A 516 -3.38 -1.54 4.94
N TYR A 517 -3.70 -2.41 5.89
CA TYR A 517 -4.37 -2.05 7.13
C TYR A 517 -3.72 -2.78 8.30
N THR A 518 -3.67 -2.10 9.44
CA THR A 518 -3.10 -2.63 10.67
C THR A 518 -4.16 -3.42 11.43
N VAL A 519 -3.85 -4.67 11.79
CA VAL A 519 -4.71 -5.50 12.65
C VAL A 519 -3.99 -5.77 13.96
N PRO A 520 -4.68 -5.72 15.12
CA PRO A 520 -4.04 -6.07 16.38
C PRO A 520 -3.49 -7.50 16.37
N ALA A 521 -2.37 -7.71 17.04
CA ALA A 521 -1.75 -9.02 17.18
C ALA A 521 -1.26 -9.26 18.60
N ILE A 522 -1.00 -10.52 18.92
CA ILE A 522 -0.45 -10.99 20.19
C ILE A 522 0.87 -11.73 19.92
N SER A 523 1.86 -11.51 20.77
CA SER A 523 3.14 -12.23 20.73
C SER A 523 3.04 -13.60 21.40
N VAL A 524 3.93 -14.52 21.01
CA VAL A 524 3.95 -15.86 21.61
C VAL A 524 4.21 -15.77 23.12
N LEU A 525 5.05 -14.83 23.57
CA LEU A 525 5.29 -14.58 24.98
C LEU A 525 4.03 -14.11 25.71
N GLN A 526 3.30 -13.13 25.17
CA GLN A 526 2.04 -12.66 25.76
C GLN A 526 1.02 -13.81 25.89
N LEU A 527 0.94 -14.69 24.88
CA LEU A 527 0.06 -15.85 24.94
C LEU A 527 0.48 -16.83 26.06
N VAL A 528 1.77 -17.11 26.19
CA VAL A 528 2.30 -17.94 27.29
C VAL A 528 1.99 -17.31 28.65
N LEU A 529 2.18 -15.99 28.80
CA LEU A 529 1.88 -15.27 30.02
C LEU A 529 0.36 -15.21 30.31
N CYS A 530 -0.51 -15.22 29.32
CA CYS A 530 -1.95 -15.37 29.54
C CYS A 530 -2.33 -16.77 30.06
N VAL A 531 -1.63 -17.82 29.61
CA VAL A 531 -1.90 -19.21 30.01
C VAL A 531 -1.25 -19.56 31.36
N LEU A 532 -0.13 -18.92 31.71
CA LEU A 532 0.63 -19.19 32.94
C LEU A 532 -0.23 -19.13 34.23
N PRO A 533 -1.09 -18.12 34.46
CA PRO A 533 -1.98 -18.09 35.62
C PRO A 533 -2.91 -19.31 35.71
N ILE A 534 -3.37 -19.85 34.58
CA ILE A 534 -4.24 -21.04 34.53
C ILE A 534 -3.45 -22.25 35.05
N ALA A 535 -2.21 -22.44 34.56
CA ALA A 535 -1.35 -23.51 35.02
C ALA A 535 -1.03 -23.39 36.53
N LEU A 536 -0.76 -22.17 37.00
CA LEU A 536 -0.54 -21.90 38.42
C LEU A 536 -1.79 -22.16 39.27
N ALA A 537 -2.98 -21.85 38.77
CA ALA A 537 -4.24 -22.14 39.47
C ALA A 537 -4.49 -23.65 39.62
N ILE A 538 -4.22 -24.44 38.58
CA ILE A 538 -4.30 -25.90 38.64
C ILE A 538 -3.32 -26.44 39.68
N LEU A 539 -2.08 -25.95 39.67
CA LEU A 539 -1.05 -26.36 40.64
C LEU A 539 -1.42 -25.97 42.07
N ALA A 540 -1.85 -24.73 42.31
CA ALA A 540 -2.28 -24.24 43.61
C ALA A 540 -3.49 -25.02 44.14
N HIS A 541 -4.45 -25.37 43.27
CA HIS A 541 -5.58 -26.20 43.64
C HIS A 541 -5.16 -27.62 44.06
N PHE A 542 -4.21 -28.22 43.33
CA PHE A 542 -3.70 -29.55 43.67
C PHE A 542 -2.91 -29.56 44.99
N LEU A 543 -2.06 -28.56 45.21
CA LEU A 543 -1.31 -28.40 46.46
C LEU A 543 -2.25 -28.21 47.66
N THR A 544 -3.25 -27.35 47.53
CA THR A 544 -4.23 -27.10 48.61
C THR A 544 -5.21 -28.24 48.87
N ARG A 545 -5.34 -29.20 47.94
CA ARG A 545 -6.12 -30.43 48.16
C ARG A 545 -5.37 -31.50 48.94
N ARG A 546 -4.03 -31.60 48.78
CA ARG A 546 -3.21 -32.60 49.48
C ARG A 546 -3.23 -32.41 51.00
N GLU A 547 -3.31 -31.16 51.45
CA GLU A 547 -3.44 -30.82 52.85
C GLU A 547 -4.77 -30.11 53.06
N VAL A 548 -5.75 -30.85 53.58
CA VAL A 548 -7.10 -30.34 53.82
C VAL A 548 -7.00 -29.09 54.71
N MET A 549 -7.15 -27.92 54.08
CA MET A 549 -7.20 -26.65 54.78
C MET A 549 -8.45 -26.62 55.66
N SER A 550 -8.35 -27.06 56.91
CA SER A 550 -9.38 -26.77 57.89
C SER A 550 -9.27 -25.28 58.22
N TYR A 551 -9.94 -24.45 57.42
CA TYR A 551 -9.96 -22.98 57.55
C TYR A 551 -10.36 -22.50 58.95
N PHE A 552 -10.89 -23.41 59.76
CA PHE A 552 -11.39 -23.11 61.10
C PHE A 552 -10.55 -23.71 62.22
N LYS A 553 -9.50 -24.53 61.99
CA LYS A 553 -8.77 -25.21 63.10
C LYS A 553 -7.97 -24.27 64.04
N GLY A 554 -8.02 -22.96 63.81
CA GLY A 554 -7.46 -21.91 64.69
C GLY A 554 -8.16 -20.56 64.52
N SER A 555 -9.41 -20.54 64.04
CA SER A 555 -10.16 -19.31 63.84
C SER A 555 -10.78 -18.79 65.14
N PHE A 556 -11.04 -17.48 65.22
CA PHE A 556 -11.84 -16.91 66.31
C PHE A 556 -13.20 -17.62 66.41
N LEU A 557 -13.84 -17.94 65.28
CA LEU A 557 -15.11 -18.67 65.27
C LEU A 557 -14.98 -20.07 65.87
N ALA A 558 -13.90 -20.80 65.61
CA ALA A 558 -13.66 -22.11 66.22
C ALA A 558 -13.26 -22.01 67.69
N ALA A 559 -12.52 -20.98 68.08
CA ALA A 559 -12.25 -20.69 69.48
C ALA A 559 -13.55 -20.35 70.22
N VAL A 560 -14.43 -19.55 69.61
CA VAL A 560 -15.78 -19.25 70.13
C VAL A 560 -16.62 -20.51 70.18
N LEU A 561 -16.68 -21.33 69.13
CA LEU A 561 -17.46 -22.57 69.11
C LEU A 561 -16.97 -23.61 70.12
N ALA A 562 -15.65 -23.73 70.29
CA ALA A 562 -15.04 -24.61 71.29
C ALA A 562 -15.28 -24.12 72.72
N THR A 563 -15.36 -22.80 72.93
CA THR A 563 -15.60 -22.20 74.26
C THR A 563 -17.07 -22.02 74.62
N THR A 564 -17.98 -22.02 73.63
CA THR A 564 -19.42 -21.75 73.85
C THR A 564 -20.32 -22.99 73.76
N HIS A 565 -19.76 -24.20 73.64
CA HIS A 565 -20.47 -25.49 73.66
C HIS A 565 -21.75 -25.52 72.78
N VAL A 566 -21.61 -25.09 71.52
CA VAL A 566 -22.77 -24.75 70.66
C VAL A 566 -23.63 -25.95 70.23
N SER A 567 -23.22 -27.20 70.49
CA SER A 567 -24.18 -28.31 70.47
C SER A 567 -23.74 -29.50 71.33
N THR A 568 -24.71 -30.21 71.90
CA THR A 568 -24.54 -31.50 72.58
C THR A 568 -24.21 -32.65 71.63
N SER A 569 -24.12 -32.40 70.32
CA SER A 569 -24.05 -33.44 69.28
C SER A 569 -22.69 -33.59 68.61
N TYR A 570 -21.74 -32.68 68.86
CA TYR A 570 -20.39 -32.76 68.29
C TYR A 570 -19.33 -32.62 69.40
N SER A 571 -18.49 -33.66 69.56
CA SER A 571 -17.35 -33.61 70.48
C SER A 571 -16.40 -32.47 70.08
N CYS A 572 -16.07 -31.59 71.03
CA CYS A 572 -15.22 -30.40 70.85
C CYS A 572 -13.81 -30.69 70.26
N GLU A 573 -13.41 -31.95 70.14
CA GLU A 573 -12.09 -32.37 69.68
C GLU A 573 -11.95 -32.50 68.15
N LYS A 574 -13.06 -32.47 67.38
CA LYS A 574 -13.01 -32.63 65.91
C LYS A 574 -13.82 -31.57 65.16
N LEU A 575 -13.49 -30.30 65.32
CA LEU A 575 -14.01 -29.24 64.42
C LEU A 575 -13.32 -29.33 63.04
N GLY A 576 -14.03 -29.93 62.09
CA GLY A 576 -13.76 -29.87 60.65
C GLY A 576 -14.36 -28.62 59.99
N TYR A 577 -14.75 -28.71 58.71
CA TYR A 577 -15.49 -27.64 58.04
C TYR A 577 -16.86 -27.43 58.69
N ILE A 578 -17.16 -26.20 59.09
CA ILE A 578 -18.47 -25.81 59.61
C ILE A 578 -19.37 -25.57 58.41
N HIS A 579 -20.30 -26.49 58.15
CA HIS A 579 -21.23 -26.41 57.01
C HIS A 579 -22.41 -25.46 57.25
N SER A 580 -22.73 -25.16 58.51
CA SER A 580 -23.81 -24.24 58.90
C SER A 580 -23.27 -23.23 59.92
N MET A 581 -23.18 -21.97 59.53
CA MET A 581 -22.64 -20.92 60.40
C MET A 581 -23.65 -20.61 61.52
N PRO A 582 -23.29 -20.75 62.81
CA PRO A 582 -24.18 -20.40 63.91
C PRO A 582 -24.30 -18.88 64.01
N GLU A 583 -25.50 -18.41 64.35
CA GLU A 583 -25.80 -16.98 64.48
C GLU A 583 -25.14 -16.41 65.74
N ILE A 584 -24.20 -15.48 65.57
CA ILE A 584 -23.54 -14.82 66.71
C ILE A 584 -24.30 -13.53 67.00
N SER A 585 -24.88 -13.44 68.19
CA SER A 585 -25.62 -12.28 68.67
C SER A 585 -24.75 -11.45 69.62
N LEU A 586 -24.82 -10.12 69.48
CA LEU A 586 -24.23 -9.20 70.47
C LEU A 586 -25.24 -9.03 71.61
N GLN A 587 -24.91 -9.51 72.79
CA GLN A 587 -25.73 -9.39 73.99
C GLN A 587 -25.11 -8.35 74.92
N ARG A 588 -25.93 -7.45 75.47
CA ARG A 588 -25.47 -6.46 76.45
C ARG A 588 -25.49 -7.07 77.84
N ASP A 589 -24.36 -7.01 78.52
CA ASP A 589 -24.26 -7.28 79.95
C ASP A 589 -23.74 -6.03 80.66
N GLY A 590 -24.68 -5.29 81.26
CA GLY A 590 -24.42 -3.98 81.85
C GLY A 590 -23.90 -2.95 80.84
N ARG A 591 -22.67 -2.44 81.05
CA ARG A 591 -22.00 -1.48 80.16
C ARG A 591 -21.16 -2.12 79.05
N HIS A 592 -21.04 -3.45 79.04
CA HIS A 592 -20.20 -4.17 78.09
C HIS A 592 -21.07 -4.94 77.08
N VAL A 593 -20.56 -5.10 75.87
CA VAL A 593 -21.20 -5.91 74.83
C VAL A 593 -20.42 -7.22 74.74
N ILE A 594 -21.11 -8.33 74.99
CA ILE A 594 -20.55 -9.67 74.96
C ILE A 594 -21.06 -10.37 73.69
N LEU A 595 -20.19 -11.15 73.05
CA LEU A 595 -20.57 -12.02 71.94
C LEU A 595 -21.17 -13.31 72.53
N GLY A 596 -22.41 -13.62 72.16
CA GLY A 596 -23.14 -14.79 72.64
C GLY A 596 -23.83 -15.55 71.51
N THR A 597 -24.01 -16.86 71.69
CA THR A 597 -24.76 -17.72 70.77
C THR A 597 -26.24 -17.80 71.18
N PRO A 598 -27.17 -18.21 70.29
CA PRO A 598 -28.60 -18.19 70.57
C PRO A 598 -29.00 -19.17 71.68
N GLY A 599 -28.15 -20.18 71.94
CA GLY A 599 -28.29 -21.15 73.02
C GLY A 599 -27.79 -20.69 74.40
N GLY A 600 -27.39 -19.42 74.55
CA GLY A 600 -27.01 -18.83 75.85
C GLY A 600 -25.54 -18.98 76.24
N GLY A 601 -24.67 -19.46 75.35
CA GLY A 601 -23.23 -19.50 75.59
C GLY A 601 -22.60 -18.12 75.38
N THR A 602 -21.96 -17.56 76.40
CA THR A 602 -21.22 -16.28 76.35
C THR A 602 -19.71 -16.52 76.40
N ILE A 603 -18.93 -15.66 75.73
CA ILE A 603 -17.46 -15.68 75.87
C ILE A 603 -17.12 -15.09 77.25
N ALA A 604 -16.83 -15.96 78.23
CA ALA A 604 -16.45 -15.52 79.56
C ALA A 604 -15.00 -15.00 79.59
N HIS A 605 -14.81 -13.81 80.18
CA HIS A 605 -13.49 -13.31 80.56
C HIS A 605 -12.95 -14.22 81.67
N THR A 606 -11.96 -15.07 81.39
CA THR A 606 -11.32 -15.91 82.41
C THR A 606 -10.40 -15.05 83.29
N THR A 607 -10.95 -14.40 84.33
CA THR A 607 -10.18 -13.75 85.40
C THR A 607 -10.09 -14.58 86.68
N LEU A 608 -10.36 -15.89 86.61
CA LEU A 608 -9.99 -16.84 87.64
C LEU A 608 -9.02 -17.84 87.03
N GLU A 609 -7.78 -17.85 87.52
CA GLU A 609 -6.81 -18.89 87.18
C GLU A 609 -7.44 -20.28 87.37
N PRO A 610 -7.30 -21.15 86.36
CA PRO A 610 -6.66 -22.41 86.66
C PRO A 610 -5.49 -22.65 85.72
N ARG A 611 -4.40 -23.14 86.31
CA ARG A 611 -3.38 -24.05 85.78
C ARG A 611 -3.37 -24.20 84.25
N GLY A 612 -2.26 -23.75 83.68
CA GLY A 612 -2.02 -23.62 82.26
C GLY A 612 -2.58 -24.74 81.38
N LEU A 613 -3.12 -24.34 80.24
CA LEU A 613 -3.13 -25.16 79.04
C LEU A 613 -1.67 -25.39 78.60
N VAL A 614 -1.02 -26.32 79.30
CA VAL A 614 0.16 -27.01 78.81
C VAL A 614 -0.34 -27.88 77.67
N TYR A 615 0.02 -27.52 76.43
CA TYR A 615 0.02 -28.50 75.34
C TYR A 615 1.16 -29.47 75.64
N GLU A 616 0.84 -30.57 76.32
CA GLU A 616 1.72 -31.73 76.34
C GLU A 616 1.74 -32.34 74.93
N PRO A 617 2.92 -32.55 74.32
CA PRO A 617 3.01 -33.24 73.06
C PRO A 617 2.69 -34.72 73.31
N LEU A 618 1.59 -35.20 72.73
CA LEU A 618 1.38 -36.64 72.54
C LEU A 618 2.52 -37.17 71.65
N MET A 619 3.53 -37.76 72.29
CA MET A 619 4.45 -38.67 71.61
C MET A 619 3.67 -39.90 71.09
N PRO A 620 4.07 -40.47 69.94
CA PRO A 620 3.36 -41.59 69.36
C PRO A 620 3.61 -42.87 70.17
N ALA A 621 2.54 -43.65 70.38
CA ALA A 621 2.66 -45.04 70.81
C ALA A 621 3.43 -45.82 69.74
N LYS A 622 4.55 -46.43 70.14
CA LYS A 622 5.19 -47.53 69.41
C LYS A 622 4.69 -48.83 70.03
N ASP A 623 3.89 -49.58 69.27
CA ASP A 623 3.83 -51.02 69.41
C ASP A 623 5.06 -51.61 68.70
N GLU A 624 5.90 -52.33 69.44
CA GLU A 624 6.64 -53.47 68.90
C GLU A 624 6.98 -54.45 70.02
N GLN A 625 6.54 -55.69 69.83
CA GLN A 625 6.77 -56.86 70.68
C GLN A 625 8.24 -57.28 70.68
N LEU A 626 8.74 -57.85 71.79
CA LEU A 626 9.36 -59.19 71.83
C LEU A 626 9.88 -59.55 73.26
N GLU A 627 9.33 -60.66 73.76
CA GLU A 627 9.95 -61.74 74.56
C GLU A 627 11.32 -61.51 75.23
N MET A 628 11.45 -61.80 76.53
CA MET A 628 11.66 -63.15 77.10
C MET A 628 12.19 -63.08 78.56
N LEU A 629 11.86 -64.12 79.34
CA LEU A 629 12.41 -64.51 80.66
C LEU A 629 11.98 -63.65 81.87
N GLY A 630 11.30 -64.13 82.90
CA GLY A 630 10.97 -65.48 83.31
C GLY A 630 10.87 -65.53 84.84
N VAL A 631 10.02 -66.44 85.32
CA VAL A 631 10.17 -67.17 86.60
C VAL A 631 9.51 -66.58 87.87
N HIS A 632 8.36 -67.21 88.14
CA HIS A 632 7.88 -67.81 89.40
C HIS A 632 7.20 -67.02 90.54
N HIS A 633 5.98 -67.52 90.79
CA HIS A 633 5.33 -67.91 92.04
C HIS A 633 4.78 -66.85 93.01
N GLN A 634 3.44 -66.77 92.97
CA GLN A 634 2.47 -67.25 93.99
C GLN A 634 2.60 -66.85 95.46
N GLN A 635 1.41 -66.74 96.05
CA GLN A 635 0.99 -66.59 97.46
C GLN A 635 0.77 -65.13 97.86
N LEU A 636 -0.36 -64.72 98.41
CA LEU A 636 -1.53 -65.41 98.97
C LEU A 636 -2.75 -64.47 98.89
#